data_AF-A0A0F3GW64-F1
#
_entry.id   AF-A0A0F3GW64-F1
#
_cell.length_a   1.000
_cell.length_b   1.000
_cell.length_c   1.000
_cell.angle_alpha   90.00
_cell.angle_beta   90.00
_cell.angle_gamma   90.00
#
_symmetry.space_group_name_H-M   'P 1'
#
loop_
_entity.id
_entity.type
_entity.pdbx_description
1 polymer ?
#
loop_
_entity_poly.entity_id
_entity_poly.type
_entity_poly.pdbx_seq_one_letter_code
_entity_poly.pdbx_strand_id
1 'polypeptide(L)'
;MFQGFNNSGGRPGGSKSTPSQSRLSVRMLLTLILIAAIGAVCLTGAAQAGTVSLPQTGQTTTYAAGDDGAIRAGVAWPNPRFTDNSIADSNNQTITDNLTGLMWAKDAGTPTVGSCTGGAMNWQAALNYVACLNTASYLGYTDWRLPNINELESLLNAEYYYTWLNSQGFTNVQEAKYWSSTSVVDNTLWAWFVAYRGGISMSIKTDSYDTSYYYAWPVRGGQSGAFGNAFVWATGQTTSYDANTPQRDDGAIRAGMTWPNPRFTDNSIADIGNQTVTDNLTGLIWTKDASSPTVGSCTGAMVQTWQQALSYVACLNTSNYLDHSDWRLPNRKELKSLIDYGSIYTSSDYTFSVEPTFTGVMGTFYCSSNTYLDDISVDFYNVVPGVVMVGNVGSLSKTSVDCFVWPVRGGQFNLSTSKTGSGTVTSSPVGITCGSTCSYPYQYGTVVELTALADSGFLLYGWTGCDSISDGKCSVTVSANKSVSVTFATPTPSPTVTPTPIPTATPTPAPTPVVVTDDKGQPVTISVATTATISSISATTTPDTNGLNLSIGNSGKLPLGTITFTLTNVQPNVDTQITFYLPQTVTVNRVFKYGPTPTNATSSWYNFTCNSSLSNKPCGEINVLQGQKVVILHLTDGAIGDNDLTVNGTIVDPVAFVQDVATVPTLNEYGVIVLMGLLCLVMVKRLRGGQRQ
;
A
#
# COMPACT_ATOMS: atom_id res chain seq x y z
N MET A 1 64.02 37.66 -50.01
CA MET A 1 64.22 38.82 -50.90
C MET A 1 63.84 40.06 -50.11
N PHE A 2 64.82 40.97 -49.97
CA PHE A 2 64.79 42.39 -49.59
C PHE A 2 63.85 42.85 -48.45
N GLN A 3 64.21 43.68 -47.46
CA GLN A 3 65.43 44.31 -46.92
C GLN A 3 64.87 45.48 -46.08
N GLY A 4 65.36 45.67 -44.85
CA GLY A 4 65.94 46.95 -44.46
C GLY A 4 65.08 48.09 -43.88
N PHE A 5 65.51 48.49 -42.68
CA PHE A 5 65.62 49.86 -42.14
C PHE A 5 64.50 50.49 -41.29
N ASN A 6 64.71 50.40 -39.97
CA ASN A 6 65.05 51.50 -39.04
C ASN A 6 64.20 52.79 -38.97
N ASN A 7 63.63 52.97 -37.77
CA ASN A 7 63.95 54.02 -36.77
C ASN A 7 62.91 55.11 -36.44
N SER A 8 62.68 55.19 -35.13
CA SER A 8 62.62 56.39 -34.27
C SER A 8 61.30 57.12 -34.04
N GLY A 9 60.99 57.35 -32.75
CA GLY A 9 60.25 58.53 -32.31
C GLY A 9 59.28 58.35 -31.14
N GLY A 10 59.77 58.52 -29.90
CA GLY A 10 59.04 59.25 -28.83
C GLY A 10 57.90 58.57 -28.06
N ARG A 11 58.17 58.18 -26.80
CA ARG A 11 57.24 58.29 -25.65
C ARG A 11 57.20 59.76 -25.18
N PRO A 12 56.22 60.28 -24.39
CA PRO A 12 55.42 59.59 -23.35
C PRO A 12 53.95 60.08 -23.18
N GLY A 13 53.23 59.51 -22.20
CA GLY A 13 52.23 60.27 -21.41
C GLY A 13 50.81 59.70 -21.42
N GLY A 14 50.34 59.20 -20.28
CA GLY A 14 49.09 58.42 -20.18
C GLY A 14 47.79 59.22 -20.14
N SER A 15 46.67 58.49 -20.24
CA SER A 15 45.55 58.66 -19.31
C SER A 15 44.74 57.35 -19.23
N LYS A 16 44.21 57.09 -18.03
CA LYS A 16 43.54 55.86 -17.60
C LYS A 16 42.22 55.66 -18.35
N SER A 17 41.99 54.49 -18.94
CA SER A 17 40.65 54.01 -19.30
C SER A 17 40.26 52.83 -18.42
N THR A 18 39.37 53.08 -17.46
CA THR A 18 38.61 52.07 -16.72
C THR A 18 37.81 51.17 -17.68
N PRO A 19 37.69 49.85 -17.43
CA PRO A 19 36.77 49.02 -18.20
C PRO A 19 35.34 49.39 -17.79
N SER A 20 34.52 49.85 -18.74
CA SER A 20 33.09 50.00 -18.51
C SER A 20 32.50 48.61 -18.24
N GLN A 21 32.08 48.36 -17.01
CA GLN A 21 31.21 47.23 -16.73
C GLN A 21 29.93 47.43 -17.56
N SER A 22 29.67 46.49 -18.47
CA SER A 22 28.39 46.36 -19.15
C SER A 22 27.33 46.05 -18.08
N ARG A 23 26.74 47.10 -17.51
CA ARG A 23 25.56 46.95 -16.66
C ARG A 23 24.44 46.47 -17.57
N LEU A 24 24.09 45.20 -17.48
CA LEU A 24 22.82 44.72 -18.00
C LEU A 24 21.73 45.61 -17.40
N SER A 25 20.97 46.26 -18.28
CA SER A 25 19.81 47.06 -17.87
C SER A 25 18.88 46.19 -17.03
N VAL A 26 18.32 46.75 -15.95
CA VAL A 26 17.31 46.08 -15.12
C VAL A 26 16.16 45.55 -15.98
N ARG A 27 15.84 46.23 -17.09
CA ARG A 27 14.87 45.74 -18.08
C ARG A 27 15.35 44.46 -18.78
N MET A 28 16.61 44.39 -19.22
CA MET A 28 17.17 43.20 -19.88
C MET A 28 17.32 42.01 -18.92
N LEU A 29 17.63 42.28 -17.64
CA LEU A 29 17.64 41.26 -16.59
C LEU A 29 16.22 40.75 -16.29
N LEU A 30 15.23 41.65 -16.23
CA LEU A 30 13.82 41.28 -16.10
C LEU A 30 13.29 40.54 -17.34
N THR A 31 13.73 40.89 -18.55
CA THR A 31 13.35 40.17 -19.78
C THR A 31 14.00 38.79 -19.83
N LEU A 32 15.25 38.64 -19.39
CA LEU A 32 15.92 37.33 -19.28
C LEU A 32 15.30 36.46 -18.18
N ILE A 33 14.90 37.04 -17.05
CA ILE A 33 14.14 36.34 -15.99
C ILE A 33 12.74 35.98 -16.49
N LEU A 34 12.09 36.84 -17.27
CA LEU A 34 10.78 36.55 -17.86
C LEU A 34 10.87 35.51 -18.99
N ILE A 35 11.94 35.50 -19.81
CA ILE A 35 12.20 34.47 -20.83
C ILE A 35 12.64 33.16 -20.17
N ALA A 36 13.37 33.19 -19.05
CA ALA A 36 13.68 32.00 -18.26
C ALA A 36 12.45 31.49 -17.49
N ALA A 37 11.55 32.37 -17.04
CA ALA A 37 10.29 31.99 -16.40
C ALA A 37 9.28 31.48 -17.44
N ILE A 38 9.17 32.09 -18.62
CA ILE A 38 8.35 31.61 -19.74
C ILE A 38 8.96 30.35 -20.34
N GLY A 39 10.30 30.24 -20.42
CA GLY A 39 11.01 29.03 -20.83
C GLY A 39 10.90 27.88 -19.83
N ALA A 40 10.83 28.17 -18.52
CA ALA A 40 10.53 27.18 -17.47
C ALA A 40 9.03 26.82 -17.40
N VAL A 41 8.14 27.74 -17.79
CA VAL A 41 6.69 27.51 -17.86
C VAL A 41 6.28 26.84 -19.17
N CYS A 42 7.13 26.84 -20.22
CA CYS A 42 6.82 26.23 -21.53
C CYS A 42 7.62 24.95 -21.86
N LEU A 43 8.31 24.30 -20.92
CA LEU A 43 9.00 23.02 -21.15
C LEU A 43 8.67 21.90 -20.16
N THR A 44 7.75 22.10 -19.23
CA THR A 44 7.12 20.96 -18.55
C THR A 44 5.78 20.72 -19.22
N GLY A 45 5.71 19.76 -20.15
CA GLY A 45 4.48 18.99 -20.26
C GLY A 45 4.19 18.49 -18.86
N ALA A 46 3.20 19.06 -18.17
CA ALA A 46 2.89 18.68 -16.81
C ALA A 46 2.50 17.19 -16.86
N ALA A 47 3.41 16.32 -16.45
CA ALA A 47 3.12 14.90 -16.33
C ALA A 47 1.87 14.78 -15.45
N GLN A 48 0.80 14.23 -16.01
CA GLN A 48 -0.42 14.01 -15.24
C GLN A 48 -0.21 12.75 -14.39
N ALA A 49 -0.60 12.82 -13.13
CA ALA A 49 -0.67 11.64 -12.30
C ALA A 49 -1.68 10.63 -12.88
N GLY A 50 -1.40 9.35 -12.69
CA GLY A 50 -2.31 8.28 -13.11
C GLY A 50 -3.72 8.47 -12.54
N THR A 51 -4.74 8.09 -13.30
CA THR A 51 -6.14 8.15 -12.83
C THR A 51 -6.52 6.98 -11.93
N VAL A 52 -5.84 5.84 -12.05
CA VAL A 52 -6.02 4.61 -11.26
C VAL A 52 -4.76 4.30 -10.47
N SER A 53 -4.96 3.95 -9.20
CA SER A 53 -3.90 3.35 -8.40
C SER A 53 -4.05 1.83 -8.37
N LEU A 54 -3.03 1.10 -8.82
CA LEU A 54 -3.08 -0.36 -8.74
C LEU A 54 -2.91 -0.84 -7.29
N PRO A 55 -3.67 -1.85 -6.84
CA PRO A 55 -3.51 -2.39 -5.49
C PRO A 55 -2.25 -3.24 -5.37
N GLN A 56 -1.72 -3.34 -4.15
CA GLN A 56 -0.79 -4.41 -3.79
C GLN A 56 -1.40 -5.78 -4.10
N THR A 57 -0.55 -6.77 -4.31
CA THR A 57 -1.00 -8.11 -4.72
C THR A 57 -1.46 -8.99 -3.55
N GLY A 58 -1.14 -8.59 -2.32
CA GLY A 58 -1.30 -9.39 -1.11
C GLY A 58 -0.06 -10.18 -0.72
N GLN A 59 0.97 -10.22 -1.57
CA GLN A 59 2.22 -10.88 -1.25
C GLN A 59 3.06 -10.09 -0.24
N THR A 60 3.36 -10.74 0.88
CA THR A 60 4.14 -10.17 1.98
C THR A 60 5.43 -10.93 2.24
N THR A 61 5.48 -12.23 1.91
CA THR A 61 6.69 -13.04 2.02
C THR A 61 7.71 -12.68 0.95
N THR A 62 8.92 -12.33 1.38
CA THR A 62 10.08 -12.09 0.51
C THR A 62 10.87 -13.39 0.32
N TYR A 63 11.12 -13.74 -0.93
CA TYR A 63 11.95 -14.86 -1.37
C TYR A 63 13.26 -14.39 -2.02
N ALA A 64 13.29 -13.19 -2.59
CA ALA A 64 14.48 -12.58 -3.16
C ALA A 64 14.41 -11.05 -3.09
N ALA A 65 15.56 -10.39 -3.06
CA ALA A 65 15.59 -8.93 -3.17
C ALA A 65 15.01 -8.50 -4.53
N GLY A 66 14.08 -7.53 -4.50
CA GLY A 66 13.42 -7.02 -5.70
C GLY A 66 12.15 -7.78 -6.11
N ASP A 67 11.73 -8.79 -5.34
CA ASP A 67 10.44 -9.44 -5.54
C ASP A 67 9.26 -8.63 -4.99
N ASP A 68 8.04 -9.09 -5.26
CA ASP A 68 6.84 -8.35 -4.85
C ASP A 68 6.63 -8.37 -3.33
N GLY A 69 7.07 -9.42 -2.62
CA GLY A 69 7.02 -9.46 -1.16
C GLY A 69 7.92 -8.41 -0.49
N ALA A 70 9.08 -8.12 -1.11
CA ALA A 70 10.00 -7.07 -0.69
C ALA A 70 9.53 -5.67 -1.09
N ILE A 71 9.07 -5.49 -2.33
CA ILE A 71 8.73 -4.17 -2.88
C ILE A 71 7.31 -3.76 -2.47
N ARG A 72 6.35 -4.68 -2.51
CA ARG A 72 4.92 -4.48 -2.24
C ARG A 72 4.37 -3.27 -3.00
N ALA A 73 4.62 -3.23 -4.31
CA ALA A 73 4.21 -2.10 -5.14
C ALA A 73 2.68 -1.98 -5.22
N GLY A 74 2.18 -0.74 -5.19
CA GLY A 74 0.76 -0.41 -5.27
C GLY A 74 0.15 0.11 -3.97
N VAL A 75 -1.18 0.27 -3.97
CA VAL A 75 -1.98 0.70 -2.82
C VAL A 75 -2.05 -0.42 -1.80
N ALA A 76 -1.63 -0.13 -0.57
CA ALA A 76 -1.78 -1.03 0.55
C ALA A 76 -3.26 -1.35 0.80
N TRP A 77 -3.55 -2.60 1.11
CA TRP A 77 -4.93 -3.00 1.40
C TRP A 77 -5.43 -2.36 2.69
N PRO A 78 -6.70 -1.91 2.73
CA PRO A 78 -7.30 -1.49 3.99
C PRO A 78 -7.37 -2.66 4.97
N ASN A 79 -7.39 -2.36 6.26
CA ASN A 79 -7.60 -3.33 7.33
C ASN A 79 -8.82 -2.90 8.16
N PRO A 80 -9.96 -3.64 8.09
CA PRO A 80 -10.16 -4.87 7.31
C PRO A 80 -10.31 -4.58 5.80
N ARG A 81 -9.85 -5.51 4.95
CA ARG A 81 -10.06 -5.41 3.50
C ARG A 81 -11.52 -5.63 3.12
N PHE A 82 -12.13 -6.63 3.73
CA PHE A 82 -13.51 -7.02 3.48
C PHE A 82 -14.37 -6.75 4.72
N THR A 83 -15.52 -6.12 4.51
CA THR A 83 -16.54 -5.93 5.55
C THR A 83 -17.67 -6.94 5.30
N ASP A 84 -17.86 -7.86 6.24
CA ASP A 84 -19.00 -8.76 6.22
C ASP A 84 -20.25 -8.06 6.73
N ASN A 85 -21.16 -7.72 5.81
CA ASN A 85 -22.37 -6.98 6.14
C ASN A 85 -23.37 -7.84 6.94
N SER A 86 -23.22 -9.16 6.94
CA SER A 86 -24.10 -10.07 7.68
C SER A 86 -23.89 -10.00 9.19
N ILE A 87 -22.77 -9.44 9.64
CA ILE A 87 -22.48 -9.21 11.07
C ILE A 87 -23.38 -8.10 11.63
N ALA A 88 -23.63 -7.05 10.83
CA ALA A 88 -24.48 -5.92 11.24
C ALA A 88 -25.96 -6.19 10.97
N ASP A 89 -26.27 -6.90 9.90
CA ASP A 89 -27.63 -7.34 9.55
C ASP A 89 -27.59 -8.76 8.97
N SER A 90 -28.08 -9.73 9.72
CA SER A 90 -28.06 -11.15 9.31
C SER A 90 -28.79 -11.44 7.99
N ASN A 91 -29.65 -10.54 7.51
CA ASN A 91 -30.32 -10.68 6.21
C ASN A 91 -29.44 -10.20 5.04
N ASN A 92 -28.40 -9.42 5.32
CA ASN A 92 -27.49 -8.86 4.34
C ASN A 92 -26.29 -9.80 4.12
N GLN A 93 -26.49 -10.88 3.37
CA GLN A 93 -25.46 -11.87 3.02
C GLN A 93 -24.51 -11.37 1.93
N THR A 94 -23.97 -10.15 2.07
CA THR A 94 -23.01 -9.54 1.14
C THR A 94 -21.70 -9.19 1.84
N ILE A 95 -20.64 -9.11 1.05
CA ILE A 95 -19.32 -8.64 1.48
C ILE A 95 -18.98 -7.36 0.74
N THR A 96 -18.60 -6.31 1.45
CA THR A 96 -18.05 -5.07 0.87
C THR A 96 -16.53 -5.17 0.79
N ASP A 97 -15.95 -5.04 -0.39
CA ASP A 97 -14.51 -4.89 -0.56
C ASP A 97 -14.13 -3.41 -0.36
N ASN A 98 -13.54 -3.09 0.80
CA ASN A 98 -13.16 -1.72 1.16
C ASN A 98 -12.02 -1.18 0.28
N LEU A 99 -11.31 -2.04 -0.46
CA LEU A 99 -10.27 -1.62 -1.40
C LEU A 99 -10.85 -1.09 -2.70
N THR A 100 -11.82 -1.80 -3.28
CA THR A 100 -12.39 -1.49 -4.60
C THR A 100 -13.72 -0.74 -4.51
N GLY A 101 -14.39 -0.78 -3.36
CA GLY A 101 -15.77 -0.31 -3.17
C GLY A 101 -16.81 -1.22 -3.81
N LEU A 102 -16.42 -2.39 -4.33
CA LEU A 102 -17.35 -3.38 -4.89
C LEU A 102 -18.03 -4.14 -3.75
N MET A 103 -19.27 -4.56 -4.01
CA MET A 103 -20.02 -5.44 -3.11
C MET A 103 -20.29 -6.76 -3.81
N TRP A 104 -20.02 -7.85 -3.11
CA TRP A 104 -20.06 -9.21 -3.62
C TRP A 104 -21.10 -10.02 -2.85
N ALA A 105 -21.74 -10.99 -3.50
CA ALA A 105 -22.49 -12.01 -2.77
C ALA A 105 -21.53 -12.79 -1.86
N LYS A 106 -21.94 -13.07 -0.61
CA LYS A 106 -21.12 -13.81 0.35
C LYS A 106 -20.95 -15.28 -0.03
N ASP A 107 -21.95 -15.88 -0.67
CA ASP A 107 -21.92 -17.24 -1.20
C ASP A 107 -21.37 -17.25 -2.63
N ALA A 108 -20.17 -17.78 -2.80
CA ALA A 108 -19.48 -17.91 -4.07
C ALA A 108 -19.78 -19.23 -4.80
N GLY A 109 -20.67 -20.07 -4.26
CA GLY A 109 -21.03 -21.38 -4.80
C GLY A 109 -22.09 -21.35 -5.89
N THR A 110 -22.51 -20.15 -6.33
CA THR A 110 -23.63 -19.96 -7.28
C THR A 110 -24.91 -20.65 -6.78
N PRO A 111 -25.48 -20.21 -5.63
CA PRO A 111 -26.59 -20.90 -4.98
C PRO A 111 -27.89 -20.85 -5.81
N THR A 112 -28.77 -21.84 -5.64
CA THR A 112 -30.13 -21.74 -6.20
C THR A 112 -30.96 -20.75 -5.39
N VAL A 113 -31.53 -19.74 -6.07
CA VAL A 113 -32.33 -18.67 -5.45
C VAL A 113 -33.69 -18.61 -6.12
N GLY A 114 -34.73 -19.09 -5.43
CA GLY A 114 -36.08 -19.15 -6.01
C GLY A 114 -36.08 -19.95 -7.32
N SER A 115 -36.46 -19.31 -8.44
CA SER A 115 -36.42 -19.91 -9.78
C SER A 115 -35.04 -19.83 -10.47
N CYS A 116 -34.07 -19.14 -9.88
CA CYS A 116 -32.73 -18.99 -10.42
C CYS A 116 -31.91 -20.24 -10.09
N THR A 117 -31.81 -21.16 -11.04
CA THR A 117 -31.04 -22.40 -10.89
C THR A 117 -29.55 -22.09 -10.77
N GLY A 118 -28.96 -22.50 -9.65
CA GLY A 118 -27.53 -22.35 -9.37
C GLY A 118 -26.69 -23.52 -9.87
N GLY A 119 -25.45 -23.61 -9.37
CA GLY A 119 -24.46 -24.63 -9.73
C GLY A 119 -23.49 -24.19 -10.83
N ALA A 120 -22.69 -25.13 -11.33
CA ALA A 120 -21.80 -24.87 -12.46
C ALA A 120 -22.60 -24.69 -13.76
N MET A 121 -22.14 -23.80 -14.64
CA MET A 121 -22.90 -23.36 -15.80
C MET A 121 -21.99 -22.83 -16.91
N ASN A 122 -22.52 -22.84 -18.13
CA ASN A 122 -21.83 -22.21 -19.26
C ASN A 122 -21.93 -20.67 -19.19
N TRP A 123 -21.15 -19.99 -20.01
CA TRP A 123 -21.02 -18.54 -19.97
C TRP A 123 -22.36 -17.79 -20.18
N GLN A 124 -23.19 -18.22 -21.13
CA GLN A 124 -24.48 -17.56 -21.38
C GLN A 124 -25.47 -17.79 -20.22
N ALA A 125 -25.44 -18.97 -19.62
CA ALA A 125 -26.23 -19.28 -18.43
C ALA A 125 -25.78 -18.45 -17.22
N ALA A 126 -24.49 -18.11 -17.09
CA ALA A 126 -24.00 -17.18 -16.05
C ALA A 126 -24.61 -15.78 -16.17
N LEU A 127 -24.66 -15.22 -17.38
CA LEU A 127 -25.35 -13.93 -17.61
C LEU A 127 -26.85 -14.02 -17.29
N ASN A 128 -27.50 -15.12 -17.69
CA ASN A 128 -28.92 -15.36 -17.43
C ASN A 128 -29.21 -15.53 -15.93
N TYR A 129 -28.34 -16.24 -15.22
CA TYR A 129 -28.44 -16.46 -13.78
C TYR A 129 -28.42 -15.13 -13.04
N VAL A 130 -27.46 -14.23 -13.35
CA VAL A 130 -27.41 -12.91 -12.72
C VAL A 130 -28.63 -12.05 -13.08
N ALA A 131 -29.13 -12.13 -14.31
CA ALA A 131 -30.38 -11.47 -14.69
C ALA A 131 -31.59 -11.99 -13.89
N CYS A 132 -31.63 -13.30 -13.61
CA CYS A 132 -32.63 -13.91 -12.75
C CYS A 132 -32.51 -13.40 -11.30
N LEU A 133 -31.30 -13.32 -10.75
CA LEU A 133 -31.07 -12.77 -9.40
C LEU A 133 -31.61 -11.35 -9.25
N ASN A 134 -31.45 -10.51 -10.28
CA ASN A 134 -32.01 -9.17 -10.30
C ASN A 134 -33.54 -9.16 -10.30
N THR A 135 -34.16 -10.09 -11.03
CA THR A 135 -35.62 -10.25 -11.03
C THR A 135 -36.13 -10.72 -9.67
N ALA A 136 -35.35 -11.57 -8.99
CA ALA A 136 -35.66 -12.08 -7.66
C ALA A 136 -35.33 -11.10 -6.52
N SER A 137 -34.80 -9.90 -6.81
CA SER A 137 -34.29 -8.95 -5.80
C SER A 137 -33.34 -9.63 -4.82
N TYR A 138 -32.42 -10.45 -5.33
CA TYR A 138 -31.51 -11.25 -4.51
C TYR A 138 -30.75 -10.39 -3.51
N LEU A 139 -30.85 -10.74 -2.23
CA LEU A 139 -30.28 -10.00 -1.09
C LEU A 139 -30.73 -8.53 -0.99
N GLY A 140 -31.91 -8.22 -1.54
CA GLY A 140 -32.47 -6.87 -1.55
C GLY A 140 -31.98 -5.98 -2.69
N TYR A 141 -31.23 -6.53 -3.66
CA TYR A 141 -30.64 -5.77 -4.76
C TYR A 141 -31.08 -6.27 -6.14
N THR A 142 -31.11 -5.34 -7.10
CA THR A 142 -31.58 -5.59 -8.49
C THR A 142 -30.56 -5.14 -9.54
N ASP A 143 -29.34 -4.82 -9.12
CA ASP A 143 -28.24 -4.28 -9.94
C ASP A 143 -26.99 -5.19 -9.90
N TRP A 144 -27.17 -6.49 -9.66
CA TRP A 144 -26.13 -7.50 -9.81
C TRP A 144 -25.69 -7.61 -11.27
N ARG A 145 -24.40 -7.81 -11.48
CA ARG A 145 -23.82 -8.17 -12.78
C ARG A 145 -22.80 -9.29 -12.62
N LEU A 146 -22.52 -9.98 -13.72
CA LEU A 146 -21.34 -10.83 -13.78
C LEU A 146 -20.10 -9.91 -13.86
N PRO A 147 -19.11 -10.06 -12.97
CA PRO A 147 -17.94 -9.19 -12.91
C PRO A 147 -17.14 -9.29 -14.20
N ASN A 148 -16.55 -8.18 -14.65
CA ASN A 148 -15.56 -8.27 -15.71
C ASN A 148 -14.26 -8.89 -15.19
N ILE A 149 -13.33 -9.23 -16.09
CA ILE A 149 -12.10 -9.95 -15.70
C ILE A 149 -11.23 -9.15 -14.73
N ASN A 150 -11.29 -7.82 -14.79
CA ASN A 150 -10.56 -6.97 -13.86
C ASN A 150 -11.17 -6.96 -12.46
N GLU A 151 -12.50 -6.90 -12.37
CA GLU A 151 -13.25 -6.97 -11.10
C GLU A 151 -13.06 -8.32 -10.42
N LEU A 152 -13.18 -9.41 -11.17
CA LEU A 152 -13.05 -10.76 -10.62
C LEU A 152 -11.62 -11.04 -10.13
N GLU A 153 -10.60 -10.61 -10.89
CA GLU A 153 -9.20 -10.76 -10.50
C GLU A 153 -8.83 -9.89 -9.29
N SER A 154 -9.60 -8.84 -9.00
CA SER A 154 -9.35 -7.98 -7.85
C SER A 154 -9.42 -8.74 -6.52
N LEU A 155 -10.27 -9.78 -6.42
CA LEU A 155 -10.41 -10.62 -5.23
C LEU A 155 -9.19 -11.51 -4.94
N LEU A 156 -8.30 -11.75 -5.92
CA LEU A 156 -7.15 -12.62 -5.71
C LEU A 156 -6.15 -12.03 -4.71
N ASN A 157 -5.61 -12.92 -3.88
CA ASN A 157 -4.39 -12.71 -3.12
C ASN A 157 -3.27 -13.51 -3.79
N ALA A 158 -2.13 -12.89 -4.09
CA ALA A 158 -1.02 -13.57 -4.76
C ALA A 158 -0.27 -14.57 -3.84
N GLU A 159 -0.40 -14.44 -2.51
CA GLU A 159 0.25 -15.31 -1.53
C GLU A 159 -0.62 -16.49 -1.09
N TYR A 160 -1.95 -16.36 -1.17
CA TYR A 160 -2.87 -17.37 -0.67
C TYR A 160 -3.88 -17.86 -1.71
N TYR A 161 -4.46 -19.03 -1.44
CA TYR A 161 -5.52 -19.66 -2.23
C TYR A 161 -6.90 -19.10 -1.96
N TYR A 162 -7.89 -19.65 -2.67
CA TYR A 162 -9.31 -19.45 -2.41
C TYR A 162 -9.72 -19.62 -0.92
N THR A 163 -9.02 -20.45 -0.14
CA THR A 163 -9.29 -20.64 1.29
C THR A 163 -9.07 -19.37 2.11
N TRP A 164 -8.20 -18.47 1.66
CA TRP A 164 -8.05 -17.15 2.28
C TRP A 164 -9.31 -16.32 2.12
N LEU A 165 -10.00 -16.35 0.98
CA LEU A 165 -11.29 -15.64 0.86
C LEU A 165 -12.32 -16.17 1.85
N ASN A 166 -12.34 -17.48 2.10
CA ASN A 166 -13.20 -18.05 3.15
C ASN A 166 -12.85 -17.49 4.54
N SER A 167 -11.56 -17.31 4.85
CA SER A 167 -11.15 -16.67 6.12
C SER A 167 -11.46 -15.18 6.18
N GLN A 168 -11.73 -14.53 5.05
CA GLN A 168 -12.19 -13.14 4.98
C GLN A 168 -13.73 -13.00 5.07
N GLY A 169 -14.46 -14.08 5.32
CA GLY A 169 -15.92 -14.07 5.50
C GLY A 169 -16.72 -14.50 4.28
N PHE A 170 -16.09 -14.76 3.14
CA PHE A 170 -16.77 -15.42 2.03
C PHE A 170 -17.10 -16.88 2.37
N THR A 171 -18.06 -17.45 1.67
CA THR A 171 -18.52 -18.83 1.87
C THR A 171 -18.63 -19.55 0.54
N ASN A 172 -18.47 -20.87 0.55
CA ASN A 172 -18.54 -21.72 -0.64
C ASN A 172 -17.66 -21.24 -1.80
N VAL A 173 -16.50 -20.64 -1.50
CA VAL A 173 -15.52 -20.31 -2.54
C VAL A 173 -14.99 -21.63 -3.10
N GLN A 174 -15.22 -21.84 -4.38
CA GLN A 174 -14.93 -23.08 -5.07
C GLN A 174 -13.45 -23.10 -5.49
N GLU A 175 -12.82 -24.26 -5.37
CA GLU A 175 -11.55 -24.55 -6.03
C GLU A 175 -11.77 -24.82 -7.53
N ALA A 176 -12.38 -23.85 -8.19
CA ALA A 176 -12.90 -23.99 -9.54
C ALA A 176 -12.68 -22.70 -10.33
N LYS A 177 -13.34 -22.59 -11.47
CA LYS A 177 -13.24 -21.45 -12.38
C LYS A 177 -14.45 -20.56 -12.20
N TYR A 178 -14.25 -19.26 -12.28
CA TYR A 178 -15.31 -18.27 -12.19
C TYR A 178 -15.40 -17.49 -13.47
N TRP A 179 -16.57 -17.51 -14.09
CA TRP A 179 -16.81 -16.77 -15.33
C TRP A 179 -16.71 -15.27 -15.10
N SER A 180 -16.01 -14.58 -15.99
CA SER A 180 -16.13 -13.13 -16.13
C SER A 180 -17.09 -12.79 -17.28
N SER A 181 -17.61 -11.56 -17.28
CA SER A 181 -18.38 -11.01 -18.40
C SER A 181 -17.52 -10.59 -19.59
N THR A 182 -16.19 -10.70 -19.50
CA THR A 182 -15.25 -10.32 -20.56
C THR A 182 -15.09 -11.45 -21.58
N SER A 183 -15.33 -11.15 -22.86
CA SER A 183 -15.16 -12.09 -23.98
C SER A 183 -13.76 -12.05 -24.57
N VAL A 184 -13.39 -13.05 -25.37
CA VAL A 184 -12.18 -13.00 -26.21
C VAL A 184 -12.55 -12.37 -27.55
N VAL A 185 -11.95 -11.23 -27.87
CA VAL A 185 -12.33 -10.44 -29.06
C VAL A 185 -11.96 -11.16 -30.37
N ASP A 186 -10.78 -11.80 -30.43
CA ASP A 186 -10.33 -12.55 -31.61
C ASP A 186 -11.09 -13.85 -31.85
N ASN A 187 -11.67 -14.42 -30.80
CA ASN A 187 -12.40 -15.67 -30.86
C ASN A 187 -13.62 -15.58 -29.96
N THR A 188 -14.71 -15.08 -30.55
CA THR A 188 -15.97 -14.76 -29.83
C THR A 188 -16.65 -15.96 -29.20
N LEU A 189 -16.22 -17.19 -29.57
CA LEU A 189 -16.62 -18.44 -28.92
C LEU A 189 -16.02 -18.60 -27.52
N TRP A 190 -15.03 -17.79 -27.13
CA TRP A 190 -14.31 -17.91 -25.86
C TRP A 190 -14.61 -16.72 -24.95
N ALA A 191 -14.56 -16.97 -23.65
CA ALA A 191 -14.63 -15.96 -22.61
C ALA A 191 -13.52 -16.16 -21.58
N TRP A 192 -13.26 -15.12 -20.77
CA TRP A 192 -12.27 -15.14 -19.72
C TRP A 192 -12.84 -15.63 -18.39
N PHE A 193 -12.03 -16.33 -17.62
CA PHE A 193 -12.34 -16.78 -16.28
C PHE A 193 -11.15 -16.57 -15.33
N VAL A 194 -11.44 -16.50 -14.04
CA VAL A 194 -10.43 -16.58 -12.96
C VAL A 194 -10.49 -17.95 -12.31
N ALA A 195 -9.35 -18.62 -12.18
CA ALA A 195 -9.19 -19.78 -11.33
C ALA A 195 -8.54 -19.34 -10.01
N TYR A 196 -9.19 -19.61 -8.88
CA TYR A 196 -8.65 -19.24 -7.55
C TYR A 196 -7.54 -20.18 -7.03
N ARG A 197 -6.90 -20.91 -7.96
CA ARG A 197 -5.49 -21.35 -7.91
C ARG A 197 -4.56 -20.27 -8.51
N GLY A 198 -4.91 -19.00 -8.38
CA GLY A 198 -4.06 -17.85 -8.73
C GLY A 198 -4.05 -17.38 -10.19
N GLY A 199 -4.76 -18.02 -11.11
CA GLY A 199 -4.63 -17.78 -12.56
C GLY A 199 -5.83 -17.12 -13.25
N ILE A 200 -5.57 -16.50 -14.40
CA ILE A 200 -6.59 -16.09 -15.38
C ILE A 200 -6.43 -16.98 -16.60
N SER A 201 -7.53 -17.49 -17.15
CA SER A 201 -7.48 -18.10 -18.47
C SER A 201 -8.78 -17.99 -19.25
N MET A 202 -8.85 -18.67 -20.38
CA MET A 202 -9.96 -18.60 -21.32
C MET A 202 -10.53 -19.98 -21.62
N SER A 203 -11.81 -20.04 -21.91
CA SER A 203 -12.49 -21.27 -22.27
C SER A 203 -13.65 -21.00 -23.21
N ILE A 204 -14.10 -22.05 -23.91
CA ILE A 204 -15.19 -22.00 -24.87
C ILE A 204 -16.50 -21.79 -24.10
N LYS A 205 -17.29 -20.78 -24.49
CA LYS A 205 -18.54 -20.36 -23.87
C LYS A 205 -19.65 -21.42 -23.84
N THR A 206 -19.56 -22.42 -24.72
CA THR A 206 -20.61 -23.43 -24.94
C THR A 206 -20.15 -24.84 -24.57
N ASP A 207 -18.94 -25.01 -24.03
CA ASP A 207 -18.41 -26.35 -23.79
C ASP A 207 -19.27 -27.08 -22.74
N SER A 208 -19.65 -28.32 -23.02
CA SER A 208 -20.34 -29.15 -22.04
C SER A 208 -19.44 -29.47 -20.84
N TYR A 209 -18.11 -29.52 -21.01
CA TYR A 209 -17.16 -29.67 -19.90
C TYR A 209 -17.13 -28.43 -18.99
N ASP A 210 -17.46 -27.26 -19.53
CA ASP A 210 -17.52 -25.98 -18.82
C ASP A 210 -18.73 -25.91 -17.85
N THR A 211 -19.83 -26.59 -18.18
CA THR A 211 -20.96 -26.74 -17.23
C THR A 211 -20.65 -27.57 -15.97
N SER A 212 -19.45 -28.17 -15.85
CA SER A 212 -19.08 -28.98 -14.69
C SER A 212 -18.16 -28.27 -13.68
N TYR A 213 -17.56 -27.13 -14.03
CA TYR A 213 -16.51 -26.50 -13.19
C TYR A 213 -16.49 -24.97 -13.19
N TYR A 214 -17.49 -24.29 -13.77
CA TYR A 214 -17.48 -22.84 -13.88
C TYR A 214 -18.67 -22.22 -13.18
N TYR A 215 -18.38 -21.29 -12.27
CA TYR A 215 -19.33 -20.66 -11.37
C TYR A 215 -19.52 -19.18 -11.71
N ALA A 216 -20.66 -18.62 -11.32
CA ALA A 216 -21.00 -17.22 -11.49
C ALA A 216 -21.01 -16.53 -10.12
N TRP A 217 -20.09 -15.58 -9.93
CA TRP A 217 -20.03 -14.81 -8.69
C TRP A 217 -20.52 -13.38 -8.92
N PRO A 218 -21.78 -13.05 -8.56
CA PRO A 218 -22.34 -11.75 -8.85
C PRO A 218 -21.67 -10.64 -8.03
N VAL A 219 -21.44 -9.51 -8.69
CA VAL A 219 -20.91 -8.27 -8.10
C VAL A 219 -21.86 -7.12 -8.36
N ARG A 220 -21.83 -6.11 -7.49
CA ARG A 220 -22.56 -4.85 -7.64
C ARG A 220 -21.75 -3.66 -7.12
N GLY A 221 -22.20 -2.44 -7.44
CA GLY A 221 -21.49 -1.20 -7.08
C GLY A 221 -20.20 -0.96 -7.87
N GLY A 222 -19.30 -0.09 -7.38
CA GLY A 222 -17.93 0.08 -7.90
C GLY A 222 -17.58 1.35 -8.70
N GLN A 223 -18.48 2.33 -8.85
CA GLN A 223 -18.14 3.58 -9.56
C GLN A 223 -17.66 4.72 -8.64
N SER A 224 -17.71 4.54 -7.32
CA SER A 224 -17.23 5.52 -6.32
C SER A 224 -16.75 4.79 -5.07
N GLY A 225 -15.47 4.43 -5.01
CA GLY A 225 -14.86 3.86 -3.80
C GLY A 225 -14.83 4.90 -2.69
N ALA A 226 -15.41 4.58 -1.53
CA ALA A 226 -15.42 5.45 -0.35
C ALA A 226 -14.05 5.50 0.37
N PHE A 227 -13.09 4.66 -0.02
CA PHE A 227 -11.76 4.59 0.57
C PHE A 227 -10.69 4.47 -0.54
N GLY A 228 -9.92 5.54 -0.73
CA GLY A 228 -8.61 5.56 -1.41
C GLY A 228 -8.47 4.84 -2.76
N ASN A 229 -8.86 5.51 -3.86
CA ASN A 229 -8.28 5.47 -5.23
C ASN A 229 -7.88 4.14 -5.93
N ALA A 230 -8.06 2.94 -5.35
CA ALA A 230 -7.75 1.65 -5.99
C ALA A 230 -8.91 1.15 -6.86
N PHE A 231 -9.37 2.02 -7.77
CA PHE A 231 -10.47 1.70 -8.68
C PHE A 231 -10.09 0.54 -9.61
N VAL A 232 -11.04 -0.35 -9.86
CA VAL A 232 -10.91 -1.33 -10.93
C VAL A 232 -11.07 -0.60 -12.27
N TRP A 233 -10.13 -0.79 -13.19
CA TRP A 233 -10.17 -0.17 -14.52
C TRP A 233 -11.00 -0.98 -15.51
N ALA A 234 -11.59 -0.28 -16.48
CA ALA A 234 -12.28 -0.91 -17.59
C ALA A 234 -11.33 -1.81 -18.40
N THR A 235 -11.88 -2.82 -19.07
CA THR A 235 -11.10 -3.82 -19.80
C THR A 235 -10.68 -3.39 -21.21
N GLY A 236 -11.22 -2.27 -21.69
CA GLY A 236 -11.11 -1.82 -23.09
C GLY A 236 -12.20 -2.39 -24.00
N GLN A 237 -12.99 -3.36 -23.54
CA GLN A 237 -14.00 -4.03 -24.35
C GLN A 237 -15.21 -3.11 -24.61
N THR A 238 -15.55 -2.92 -25.89
CA THR A 238 -16.66 -2.04 -26.31
C THR A 238 -17.76 -2.76 -27.09
N THR A 239 -17.48 -3.96 -27.58
CA THR A 239 -18.43 -4.81 -28.31
C THR A 239 -19.04 -5.82 -27.36
N SER A 240 -20.37 -5.88 -27.33
CA SER A 240 -21.11 -6.94 -26.62
C SER A 240 -21.16 -8.21 -27.45
N TYR A 241 -21.00 -9.33 -26.75
CA TYR A 241 -21.11 -10.70 -27.23
C TYR A 241 -22.19 -11.49 -26.47
N ASP A 242 -22.97 -10.83 -25.62
CA ASP A 242 -24.19 -11.37 -25.04
C ASP A 242 -25.27 -11.49 -26.13
N ALA A 243 -25.86 -12.68 -26.26
CA ALA A 243 -26.95 -12.94 -27.20
C ALA A 243 -28.31 -12.38 -26.72
N ASN A 244 -28.42 -11.97 -25.46
CA ASN A 244 -29.66 -11.46 -24.88
C ASN A 244 -29.96 -9.99 -25.22
N THR A 245 -31.20 -9.58 -24.97
CA THR A 245 -31.62 -8.18 -24.93
C THR A 245 -32.36 -7.88 -23.62
N PRO A 246 -31.94 -6.86 -22.83
CA PRO A 246 -30.72 -6.07 -23.01
C PRO A 246 -29.47 -6.95 -22.82
N GLN A 247 -28.38 -6.53 -23.46
CA GLN A 247 -27.06 -7.12 -23.32
C GLN A 247 -26.45 -6.79 -21.95
N ARG A 248 -25.72 -7.74 -21.35
CA ARG A 248 -25.30 -7.70 -19.93
C ARG A 248 -23.83 -8.06 -19.72
N ASP A 249 -23.07 -8.22 -20.80
CA ASP A 249 -21.65 -8.54 -20.71
C ASP A 249 -20.78 -7.28 -20.61
N ASP A 250 -19.46 -7.47 -20.57
CA ASP A 250 -18.51 -6.39 -20.33
C ASP A 250 -18.52 -5.33 -21.44
N GLY A 251 -18.69 -5.74 -22.70
CA GLY A 251 -18.80 -4.79 -23.81
C GLY A 251 -20.04 -3.89 -23.76
N ALA A 252 -21.14 -4.39 -23.17
CA ALA A 252 -22.37 -3.62 -22.94
C ALA A 252 -22.27 -2.73 -21.70
N ILE A 253 -21.79 -3.27 -20.57
CA ILE A 253 -21.78 -2.58 -19.28
C ILE A 253 -20.58 -1.62 -19.15
N ARG A 254 -19.40 -2.04 -19.63
CA ARG A 254 -18.12 -1.32 -19.59
C ARG A 254 -17.76 -0.85 -18.18
N ALA A 255 -17.89 -1.76 -17.21
CA ALA A 255 -17.66 -1.45 -15.81
C ALA A 255 -16.18 -1.11 -15.54
N GLY A 256 -15.95 -0.26 -14.53
CA GLY A 256 -14.62 0.21 -14.14
C GLY A 256 -14.27 1.58 -14.68
N MET A 257 -13.09 2.08 -14.29
CA MET A 257 -12.62 3.41 -14.70
C MET A 257 -12.28 3.42 -16.19
N THR A 258 -12.88 4.36 -16.92
CA THR A 258 -12.60 4.58 -18.35
C THR A 258 -11.14 4.99 -18.55
N TRP A 259 -10.55 4.52 -19.65
CA TRP A 259 -9.17 4.86 -19.97
C TRP A 259 -9.03 6.31 -20.41
N PRO A 260 -7.91 6.98 -20.03
CA PRO A 260 -7.58 8.28 -20.57
C PRO A 260 -7.27 8.18 -22.07
N ASN A 261 -7.47 9.28 -22.79
CA ASN A 261 -7.10 9.43 -24.18
C ASN A 261 -6.14 10.64 -24.33
N PRO A 262 -4.86 10.43 -24.70
CA PRO A 262 -4.24 9.14 -25.01
C PRO A 262 -4.03 8.27 -23.76
N ARG A 263 -4.03 6.94 -23.92
CA ARG A 263 -3.73 6.00 -22.82
C ARG A 263 -2.24 5.99 -22.47
N PHE A 264 -1.39 6.07 -23.48
CA PHE A 264 0.06 6.03 -23.35
C PHE A 264 0.66 7.32 -23.90
N THR A 265 1.66 7.86 -23.20
CA THR A 265 2.45 9.01 -23.65
C THR A 265 3.85 8.54 -23.98
N ASP A 266 4.24 8.67 -25.25
CA ASP A 266 5.60 8.40 -25.71
C ASP A 266 6.53 9.54 -25.30
N ASN A 267 7.40 9.31 -24.31
CA ASN A 267 8.30 10.35 -23.83
C ASN A 267 9.46 10.61 -24.81
N SER A 268 9.71 9.69 -25.76
CA SER A 268 10.77 9.83 -26.77
C SER A 268 10.47 10.90 -27.83
N ILE A 269 9.20 11.30 -27.95
CA ILE A 269 8.77 12.37 -28.84
C ILE A 269 9.28 13.72 -28.34
N ALA A 270 9.25 13.94 -27.03
CA ALA A 270 9.70 15.19 -26.41
C ALA A 270 11.21 15.21 -26.19
N ASP A 271 11.81 14.05 -25.90
CA ASP A 271 13.24 13.88 -25.72
C ASP A 271 13.66 12.51 -26.27
N ILE A 272 14.37 12.49 -27.39
CA ILE A 272 14.79 11.25 -28.07
C ILE A 272 15.70 10.36 -27.20
N GLY A 273 16.34 10.92 -26.16
CA GLY A 273 17.08 10.14 -25.17
C GLY A 273 16.17 9.39 -24.19
N ASN A 274 14.96 9.89 -23.97
CA ASN A 274 13.97 9.33 -23.06
C ASN A 274 13.13 8.25 -23.75
N GLN A 275 13.71 7.07 -23.90
CA GLN A 275 13.07 5.89 -24.48
C GLN A 275 12.10 5.19 -23.51
N THR A 276 11.23 5.97 -22.84
CA THR A 276 10.21 5.48 -21.93
C THR A 276 8.81 5.86 -22.39
N VAL A 277 7.81 5.18 -21.84
CA VAL A 277 6.40 5.44 -22.09
C VAL A 277 5.68 5.58 -20.76
N THR A 278 4.90 6.65 -20.61
CA THR A 278 4.04 6.87 -19.45
C THR A 278 2.67 6.25 -19.71
N ASP A 279 2.21 5.37 -18.83
CA ASP A 279 0.82 4.92 -18.78
C ASP A 279 -0.02 5.97 -18.05
N ASN A 280 -0.85 6.72 -18.77
CA ASN A 280 -1.65 7.80 -18.18
C ASN A 280 -2.79 7.26 -17.29
N LEU A 281 -3.17 5.99 -17.39
CA LEU A 281 -4.14 5.39 -16.47
C LEU A 281 -3.47 5.13 -15.12
N THR A 282 -2.30 4.52 -15.10
CA THR A 282 -1.68 4.06 -13.84
C THR A 282 -0.63 5.03 -13.29
N GLY A 283 -0.16 5.97 -14.11
CA GLY A 283 0.98 6.84 -13.79
C GLY A 283 2.32 6.11 -13.80
N LEU A 284 2.35 4.82 -14.14
CA LEU A 284 3.59 4.03 -14.23
C LEU A 284 4.36 4.39 -15.50
N ILE A 285 5.69 4.27 -15.40
CA ILE A 285 6.58 4.51 -16.53
C ILE A 285 7.25 3.19 -16.90
N TRP A 286 7.21 2.87 -18.18
CA TRP A 286 7.68 1.62 -18.76
C TRP A 286 8.80 1.90 -19.75
N THR A 287 9.72 0.95 -19.95
CA THR A 287 10.64 1.02 -21.09
C THR A 287 9.84 0.98 -22.40
N LYS A 288 10.25 1.78 -23.39
CA LYS A 288 9.61 1.77 -24.72
C LYS A 288 9.86 0.47 -25.48
N ASP A 289 11.05 -0.10 -25.31
CA ASP A 289 11.39 -1.43 -25.81
C ASP A 289 11.05 -2.49 -24.74
N ALA A 290 10.14 -3.39 -25.10
CA ALA A 290 9.67 -4.48 -24.26
C ALA A 290 10.39 -5.81 -24.53
N SER A 291 11.42 -5.82 -25.38
CA SER A 291 12.15 -7.03 -25.79
C SER A 291 13.28 -7.45 -24.83
N SER A 292 13.41 -6.76 -23.69
CA SER A 292 14.54 -6.90 -22.76
C SER A 292 15.88 -6.75 -23.47
N PRO A 293 16.19 -5.59 -24.06
CA PRO A 293 17.41 -5.42 -24.84
C PRO A 293 18.67 -5.61 -23.97
N THR A 294 19.77 -6.05 -24.59
CA THR A 294 21.08 -6.00 -23.92
C THR A 294 21.55 -4.54 -23.84
N VAL A 295 21.87 -4.09 -22.62
CA VAL A 295 22.28 -2.72 -22.32
C VAL A 295 23.65 -2.76 -21.62
N GLY A 296 24.71 -2.39 -22.34
CA GLY A 296 26.07 -2.46 -21.77
C GLY A 296 26.41 -3.89 -21.32
N SER A 297 26.72 -4.06 -20.04
CA SER A 297 26.95 -5.39 -19.42
C SER A 297 25.67 -6.10 -18.97
N CYS A 298 24.52 -5.42 -19.00
CA CYS A 298 23.24 -6.00 -18.65
C CYS A 298 22.74 -6.84 -19.82
N THR A 299 23.04 -8.13 -19.78
CA THR A 299 22.55 -9.08 -20.78
C THR A 299 21.04 -9.22 -20.64
N GLY A 300 20.32 -8.62 -21.58
CA GLY A 300 18.90 -8.80 -21.77
C GLY A 300 18.63 -9.82 -22.87
N ALA A 301 17.59 -10.62 -22.70
CA ALA A 301 17.02 -11.58 -23.64
C ALA A 301 15.79 -12.21 -22.96
N MET A 302 15.19 -13.21 -23.61
CA MET A 302 14.34 -14.16 -22.89
C MET A 302 15.17 -14.82 -21.79
N VAL A 303 14.88 -14.48 -20.53
CA VAL A 303 15.60 -15.04 -19.38
C VAL A 303 15.23 -16.50 -19.20
N GLN A 304 16.12 -17.26 -18.57
CA GLN A 304 15.98 -18.71 -18.37
C GLN A 304 15.70 -19.08 -16.91
N THR A 305 15.88 -18.12 -15.99
CA THR A 305 15.47 -18.24 -14.57
C THR A 305 14.82 -16.96 -14.05
N TRP A 306 14.01 -17.08 -13.01
CA TRP A 306 13.43 -15.92 -12.33
C TRP A 306 14.50 -15.03 -11.66
N GLN A 307 15.57 -15.63 -11.14
CA GLN A 307 16.69 -14.88 -10.56
C GLN A 307 17.43 -14.04 -11.61
N GLN A 308 17.53 -14.52 -12.85
CA GLN A 308 18.07 -13.71 -13.95
C GLN A 308 17.21 -12.50 -14.25
N ALA A 309 15.87 -12.60 -14.16
CA ALA A 309 14.98 -11.45 -14.33
C ALA A 309 15.27 -10.36 -13.29
N LEU A 310 15.35 -10.73 -12.01
CA LEU A 310 15.70 -9.80 -10.92
C LEU A 310 17.11 -9.20 -11.10
N SER A 311 18.08 -10.03 -11.50
CA SER A 311 19.47 -9.60 -11.70
C SER A 311 19.61 -8.64 -12.88
N TYR A 312 18.85 -8.86 -13.96
CA TYR A 312 18.82 -7.96 -15.10
C TYR A 312 18.34 -6.57 -14.68
N VAL A 313 17.24 -6.48 -13.92
CA VAL A 313 16.75 -5.17 -13.44
C VAL A 313 17.72 -4.49 -12.47
N ALA A 314 18.35 -5.24 -11.56
CA ALA A 314 19.39 -4.71 -10.69
C ALA A 314 20.59 -4.15 -11.49
N CYS A 315 20.95 -4.80 -12.58
CA CYS A 315 21.98 -4.30 -13.50
C CYS A 315 21.54 -3.01 -14.21
N LEU A 316 20.29 -2.91 -14.68
CA LEU A 316 19.78 -1.69 -15.30
C LEU A 316 19.88 -0.49 -14.34
N ASN A 317 19.57 -0.70 -13.07
CA ASN A 317 19.67 0.35 -12.05
C ASN A 317 21.11 0.77 -11.78
N THR A 318 22.03 -0.20 -11.70
CA THR A 318 23.46 0.08 -11.53
C THR A 318 24.04 0.85 -12.72
N SER A 319 23.51 0.59 -13.92
CA SER A 319 23.93 1.23 -15.17
C SER A 319 23.24 2.57 -15.44
N ASN A 320 22.35 3.03 -14.54
CA ASN A 320 21.52 4.21 -14.74
C ASN A 320 20.77 4.21 -16.09
N TYR A 321 20.19 3.06 -16.46
CA TYR A 321 19.57 2.87 -17.76
C TYR A 321 18.44 3.88 -18.00
N LEU A 322 18.49 4.60 -19.12
CA LEU A 322 17.58 5.71 -19.48
C LEU A 322 17.52 6.80 -18.40
N ASP A 323 18.67 7.10 -17.80
CA ASP A 323 18.82 8.07 -16.71
C ASP A 323 18.00 7.76 -15.45
N HIS A 324 17.72 6.47 -15.23
CA HIS A 324 16.93 5.96 -14.10
C HIS A 324 17.64 4.82 -13.37
N SER A 325 17.42 4.76 -12.05
CA SER A 325 18.04 3.78 -11.13
C SER A 325 17.04 3.11 -10.19
N ASP A 326 15.76 3.25 -10.50
CA ASP A 326 14.61 2.77 -9.74
C ASP A 326 13.69 1.85 -10.58
N TRP A 327 14.24 1.24 -11.63
CA TRP A 327 13.57 0.16 -12.35
C TRP A 327 13.32 -1.03 -11.43
N ARG A 328 12.19 -1.69 -11.63
CA ARG A 328 11.85 -2.93 -10.93
C ARG A 328 11.13 -3.90 -11.88
N LEU A 329 11.17 -5.16 -11.50
CA LEU A 329 10.36 -6.19 -12.15
C LEU A 329 8.89 -5.92 -11.79
N PRO A 330 8.00 -5.75 -12.78
CA PRO A 330 6.60 -5.45 -12.52
C PRO A 330 5.92 -6.62 -11.81
N ASN A 331 4.97 -6.32 -10.94
CA ASN A 331 4.10 -7.34 -10.37
C ASN A 331 2.95 -7.67 -11.33
N ARG A 332 2.19 -8.72 -11.02
CA ARG A 332 1.09 -9.22 -11.86
C ARG A 332 0.02 -8.17 -12.14
N LYS A 333 -0.25 -7.26 -11.20
CA LYS A 333 -1.28 -6.22 -11.34
C LYS A 333 -0.82 -5.16 -12.34
N GLU A 334 0.47 -4.83 -12.31
CA GLU A 334 1.09 -3.86 -13.21
C GLU A 334 1.15 -4.36 -14.65
N LEU A 335 1.64 -5.58 -14.87
CA LEU A 335 1.61 -6.20 -16.20
C LEU A 335 0.18 -6.30 -16.73
N LYS A 336 -0.77 -6.72 -15.88
CA LYS A 336 -2.19 -6.82 -16.25
C LYS A 336 -2.82 -5.47 -16.60
N SER A 337 -2.35 -4.38 -16.01
CA SER A 337 -2.89 -3.04 -16.27
C SER A 337 -2.65 -2.55 -17.72
N LEU A 338 -1.68 -3.15 -18.42
CA LEU A 338 -1.36 -2.86 -19.81
C LEU A 338 -2.24 -3.63 -20.81
N ILE A 339 -3.01 -4.64 -20.36
CA ILE A 339 -3.78 -5.51 -21.25
C ILE A 339 -5.05 -4.80 -21.75
N ASP A 340 -5.24 -4.83 -23.07
CA ASP A 340 -6.50 -4.48 -23.73
C ASP A 340 -7.26 -5.73 -24.15
N TYR A 341 -8.35 -6.02 -23.43
CA TYR A 341 -9.25 -7.12 -23.74
C TYR A 341 -10.27 -6.75 -24.83
N GLY A 342 -10.27 -5.50 -25.31
CA GLY A 342 -11.10 -4.99 -26.41
C GLY A 342 -10.45 -4.99 -27.79
N SER A 343 -9.13 -5.21 -27.88
CA SER A 343 -8.36 -5.13 -29.12
C SER A 343 -8.32 -6.47 -29.87
N ILE A 344 -8.28 -6.41 -31.22
CA ILE A 344 -8.15 -7.56 -32.12
C ILE A 344 -6.67 -7.81 -32.44
N TYR A 345 -6.18 -9.04 -32.31
CA TYR A 345 -4.82 -9.44 -32.64
C TYR A 345 -4.79 -10.16 -34.00
N THR A 346 -4.25 -9.52 -35.05
CA THR A 346 -4.06 -10.20 -36.34
C THR A 346 -2.76 -11.00 -36.34
N SER A 347 -2.89 -12.32 -36.48
CA SER A 347 -1.84 -13.33 -36.29
C SER A 347 -0.68 -13.35 -37.30
N SER A 348 -0.62 -12.44 -38.27
CA SER A 348 0.43 -12.46 -39.31
C SER A 348 1.67 -11.64 -38.97
N ASP A 349 1.55 -10.59 -38.15
CA ASP A 349 2.70 -9.73 -37.82
C ASP A 349 3.04 -9.67 -36.34
N TYR A 350 2.22 -10.23 -35.44
CA TYR A 350 2.40 -10.10 -33.98
C TYR A 350 2.68 -8.65 -33.54
N THR A 351 2.32 -7.65 -34.37
CA THR A 351 2.54 -6.24 -34.11
C THR A 351 1.37 -5.73 -33.29
N PHE A 352 1.67 -5.52 -32.02
CA PHE A 352 0.79 -5.00 -31.00
C PHE A 352 0.16 -3.66 -31.42
N SER A 353 -1.15 -3.55 -31.26
CA SER A 353 -1.89 -2.27 -31.29
C SER A 353 -2.23 -1.81 -29.87
N VAL A 354 -1.24 -1.69 -28.97
CA VAL A 354 -1.17 -0.38 -28.33
C VAL A 354 -0.92 0.60 -29.45
N GLU A 355 -1.61 1.74 -29.42
CA GLU A 355 -1.10 3.00 -29.97
C GLU A 355 0.43 2.90 -30.20
N PRO A 356 0.98 3.07 -31.42
CA PRO A 356 2.29 2.62 -31.95
C PRO A 356 3.55 3.10 -31.17
N THR A 357 3.50 2.97 -29.87
CA THR A 357 4.23 3.69 -28.84
C THR A 357 5.24 2.76 -28.20
N PHE A 358 4.82 1.53 -27.90
CA PHE A 358 5.73 0.47 -27.46
C PHE A 358 6.32 -0.28 -28.65
N THR A 359 7.56 -0.73 -28.48
CA THR A 359 8.34 -1.47 -29.48
C THR A 359 8.84 -2.78 -28.89
N GLY A 360 9.18 -3.75 -29.74
CA GLY A 360 9.77 -5.02 -29.28
C GLY A 360 8.84 -5.83 -28.37
N VAL A 361 7.52 -5.63 -28.49
CA VAL A 361 6.56 -6.34 -27.64
C VAL A 361 6.39 -7.77 -28.15
N MET A 362 6.66 -8.73 -27.27
CA MET A 362 6.77 -10.14 -27.62
C MET A 362 5.45 -10.87 -27.39
N GLY A 363 5.06 -11.74 -28.32
CA GLY A 363 3.87 -12.58 -28.21
C GLY A 363 4.00 -13.78 -27.25
N THR A 364 4.87 -13.68 -26.24
CA THR A 364 5.18 -14.72 -25.25
C THR A 364 5.20 -14.13 -23.85
N PHE A 365 5.65 -14.88 -22.84
CA PHE A 365 5.61 -14.52 -21.44
C PHE A 365 6.49 -13.35 -21.00
N TYR A 366 5.98 -12.60 -20.03
CA TYR A 366 6.69 -11.56 -19.31
C TYR A 366 6.76 -11.91 -17.83
N CYS A 367 7.96 -11.82 -17.27
CA CYS A 367 8.24 -12.22 -15.91
C CYS A 367 7.57 -11.25 -14.93
N SER A 368 6.85 -11.76 -13.94
CA SER A 368 6.37 -10.94 -12.83
C SER A 368 7.26 -11.11 -11.59
N SER A 369 7.24 -10.10 -10.71
CA SER A 369 7.89 -10.17 -9.39
C SER A 369 7.11 -10.99 -8.36
N ASN A 370 5.91 -11.46 -8.69
CA ASN A 370 5.11 -12.30 -7.78
C ASN A 370 5.57 -13.76 -7.80
N THR A 371 5.75 -14.33 -6.62
CA THR A 371 5.96 -15.78 -6.45
C THR A 371 4.66 -16.51 -6.14
N TYR A 372 4.63 -17.83 -6.33
CA TYR A 372 3.48 -18.69 -6.04
C TYR A 372 3.87 -19.75 -4.99
N LEU A 373 2.95 -20.09 -4.08
CA LEU A 373 3.12 -21.10 -3.04
C LEU A 373 2.23 -22.30 -3.38
N ASP A 374 2.66 -23.29 -4.17
CA ASP A 374 1.82 -24.48 -4.40
C ASP A 374 2.37 -25.85 -4.09
N ASP A 375 3.65 -25.97 -3.80
CA ASP A 375 4.12 -27.26 -3.32
C ASP A 375 5.44 -27.10 -2.61
N ILE A 376 5.88 -28.16 -1.96
CA ILE A 376 7.12 -28.26 -1.19
C ILE A 376 8.38 -27.93 -2.04
N SER A 377 8.24 -27.66 -3.35
CA SER A 377 9.24 -26.96 -4.15
C SER A 377 8.98 -25.45 -4.18
N VAL A 378 9.96 -24.68 -3.72
CA VAL A 378 10.04 -23.20 -3.80
C VAL A 378 10.10 -22.64 -5.24
N ASP A 379 9.63 -23.41 -6.21
CA ASP A 379 10.02 -23.35 -7.61
C ASP A 379 8.99 -22.68 -8.52
N PHE A 380 7.87 -22.10 -8.07
CA PHE A 380 6.92 -21.44 -8.99
C PHE A 380 6.78 -19.92 -8.79
N TYR A 381 6.56 -19.18 -9.87
CA TYR A 381 6.25 -17.75 -9.86
C TYR A 381 5.20 -17.42 -10.92
N ASN A 382 4.45 -16.33 -10.71
CA ASN A 382 3.41 -15.94 -11.65
C ASN A 382 4.05 -15.36 -12.90
N VAL A 383 3.55 -15.78 -14.05
CA VAL A 383 3.97 -15.27 -15.34
C VAL A 383 2.75 -14.76 -16.01
N VAL A 384 2.80 -13.48 -16.37
CA VAL A 384 1.79 -12.91 -17.22
C VAL A 384 2.35 -13.20 -18.62
N PRO A 385 1.77 -14.11 -19.43
CA PRO A 385 1.96 -14.05 -20.88
C PRO A 385 1.88 -12.58 -21.23
N GLY A 386 2.81 -12.12 -22.05
CA GLY A 386 2.96 -10.71 -22.31
C GLY A 386 1.64 -10.04 -22.40
N VAL A 387 1.64 -8.80 -21.97
CA VAL A 387 0.69 -7.74 -22.27
C VAL A 387 0.02 -7.87 -23.66
N VAL A 388 0.61 -8.67 -24.55
CA VAL A 388 0.22 -9.12 -25.87
C VAL A 388 0.43 -10.63 -25.89
N MET A 389 -0.57 -11.46 -25.66
CA MET A 389 -1.32 -12.09 -26.76
C MET A 389 -2.58 -12.78 -26.24
N VAL A 390 -2.67 -12.99 -24.94
CA VAL A 390 -3.78 -13.69 -24.30
C VAL A 390 -3.66 -13.26 -22.84
N GLY A 391 -4.47 -12.33 -22.34
CA GLY A 391 -4.49 -11.85 -20.94
C GLY A 391 -4.74 -12.90 -19.84
N ASN A 392 -4.31 -14.14 -20.10
CA ASN A 392 -4.00 -15.18 -19.16
C ASN A 392 -3.02 -14.66 -18.11
N VAL A 393 -3.09 -15.24 -16.92
CA VAL A 393 -2.07 -15.11 -15.88
C VAL A 393 -1.84 -16.52 -15.39
N GLY A 394 -0.64 -17.05 -15.62
CA GLY A 394 -0.28 -18.42 -15.25
C GLY A 394 0.88 -18.46 -14.26
N SER A 395 1.41 -19.63 -14.02
CA SER A 395 2.64 -19.85 -13.25
C SER A 395 3.64 -20.68 -14.05
N LEU A 396 4.92 -20.38 -13.90
CA LEU A 396 6.04 -21.16 -14.46
C LEU A 396 7.05 -21.48 -13.37
N SER A 397 7.89 -22.48 -13.63
CA SER A 397 8.97 -22.85 -12.72
C SER A 397 10.10 -21.79 -12.73
N LYS A 398 10.54 -21.29 -11.57
CA LYS A 398 11.64 -20.33 -11.38
C LYS A 398 12.96 -20.78 -12.00
N THR A 399 13.17 -22.09 -12.17
CA THR A 399 14.41 -22.69 -12.66
C THR A 399 14.39 -23.03 -14.15
N SER A 400 13.23 -22.94 -14.80
CA SER A 400 13.09 -23.16 -16.25
C SER A 400 12.02 -22.21 -16.77
N VAL A 401 12.42 -20.99 -17.12
CA VAL A 401 11.51 -19.96 -17.62
C VAL A 401 11.84 -19.57 -19.04
N ASP A 402 10.80 -19.23 -19.79
CA ASP A 402 10.92 -18.59 -21.09
C ASP A 402 10.09 -17.30 -21.03
N CYS A 403 10.63 -16.26 -20.39
CA CYS A 403 9.95 -14.96 -20.25
C CYS A 403 10.87 -13.77 -20.50
N PHE A 404 10.29 -12.66 -20.95
CA PHE A 404 10.93 -11.36 -21.10
C PHE A 404 10.71 -10.50 -19.86
N VAL A 405 11.66 -9.62 -19.58
CA VAL A 405 11.54 -8.57 -18.56
C VAL A 405 11.09 -7.27 -19.23
N TRP A 406 9.97 -6.72 -18.79
CA TRP A 406 9.55 -5.36 -19.11
C TRP A 406 9.67 -4.49 -17.87
N PRO A 407 10.80 -3.79 -17.69
CA PRO A 407 11.02 -3.00 -16.49
C PRO A 407 9.97 -1.90 -16.36
N VAL A 408 9.47 -1.75 -15.14
CA VAL A 408 8.57 -0.67 -14.75
C VAL A 408 9.20 0.15 -13.65
N ARG A 409 8.85 1.43 -13.58
CA ARG A 409 9.15 2.31 -12.45
C ARG A 409 7.91 3.11 -12.08
N GLY A 410 7.95 3.71 -10.89
CA GLY A 410 6.92 4.65 -10.49
C GLY A 410 6.98 5.93 -11.32
N GLY A 411 5.84 6.59 -11.50
CA GLY A 411 5.78 7.95 -12.02
C GLY A 411 5.18 8.90 -10.99
N GLN A 412 4.27 9.77 -11.42
CA GLN A 412 3.62 10.73 -10.53
C GLN A 412 2.26 10.23 -10.06
N PHE A 413 1.96 10.49 -8.79
CA PHE A 413 0.69 10.17 -8.16
C PHE A 413 0.15 11.37 -7.38
N ASN A 414 -1.16 11.57 -7.44
CA ASN A 414 -1.84 12.65 -6.74
C ASN A 414 -1.97 12.36 -5.25
N LEU A 415 -1.50 13.28 -4.43
CA LEU A 415 -1.89 13.38 -3.03
C LEU A 415 -3.01 14.41 -2.92
N SER A 416 -4.19 13.96 -2.50
CA SER A 416 -5.34 14.83 -2.28
C SER A 416 -5.57 15.02 -0.79
N THR A 417 -5.83 16.26 -0.37
CA THR A 417 -6.12 16.63 1.01
C THR A 417 -7.52 17.24 1.08
N SER A 418 -8.37 16.74 1.96
CA SER A 418 -9.66 17.36 2.26
C SER A 418 -9.67 17.91 3.69
N LYS A 419 -10.51 18.93 3.95
CA LYS A 419 -10.66 19.51 5.29
C LYS A 419 -12.13 19.68 5.67
N THR A 420 -12.40 19.42 6.94
CA THR A 420 -13.67 19.74 7.60
C THR A 420 -13.42 20.83 8.64
N GLY A 421 -14.25 21.87 8.72
CA GLY A 421 -14.01 23.04 9.57
C GLY A 421 -13.04 24.06 8.97
N SER A 422 -12.61 25.05 9.77
CA SER A 422 -11.77 26.17 9.30
C SER A 422 -10.30 26.02 9.68
N GLY A 423 -9.42 26.12 8.69
CA GLY A 423 -7.98 26.01 8.81
C GLY A 423 -7.32 25.87 7.43
N THR A 424 -6.00 25.86 7.39
CA THR A 424 -5.19 25.65 6.18
C THR A 424 -4.28 24.44 6.34
N VAL A 425 -4.00 23.74 5.24
CA VAL A 425 -3.01 22.65 5.22
C VAL A 425 -1.94 22.96 4.20
N THR A 426 -0.66 22.84 4.55
CA THR A 426 0.47 22.98 3.63
C THR A 426 1.31 21.73 3.59
N SER A 427 1.98 21.45 2.48
CA SER A 427 2.87 20.29 2.33
C SER A 427 4.36 20.65 2.27
N SER A 428 5.21 19.72 2.68
CA SER A 428 6.64 19.67 2.37
C SER A 428 6.98 18.28 1.81
N PRO A 429 7.44 18.13 0.55
CA PRO A 429 7.71 19.18 -0.45
C PRO A 429 6.48 20.01 -0.84
N VAL A 430 6.72 21.23 -1.32
CA VAL A 430 5.65 22.17 -1.72
C VAL A 430 4.80 21.58 -2.86
N GLY A 431 3.49 21.76 -2.76
CA GLY A 431 2.53 21.31 -3.77
C GLY A 431 1.08 21.49 -3.31
N ILE A 432 0.80 21.24 -2.04
CA ILE A 432 -0.54 21.40 -1.44
C ILE A 432 -0.56 22.65 -0.55
N THR A 433 -1.60 23.46 -0.72
CA THR A 433 -2.00 24.55 0.17
C THR A 433 -3.53 24.52 0.25
N CYS A 434 -4.06 23.57 1.02
CA CYS A 434 -5.48 23.26 1.04
C CYS A 434 -6.27 24.35 1.77
N GLY A 435 -6.92 25.14 0.94
CA GLY A 435 -7.42 26.49 1.13
C GLY A 435 -7.69 27.09 -0.26
N SER A 436 -6.78 26.81 -1.21
CA SER A 436 -6.97 26.97 -2.66
C SER A 436 -6.63 25.70 -3.45
N THR A 437 -5.48 25.07 -3.17
CA THR A 437 -4.96 23.90 -3.90
C THR A 437 -4.89 22.70 -2.97
N CYS A 438 -5.83 21.78 -3.15
CA CYS A 438 -6.00 20.63 -2.26
C CYS A 438 -5.52 19.30 -2.88
N SER A 439 -4.97 19.32 -4.09
CA SER A 439 -4.42 18.12 -4.74
C SER A 439 -3.18 18.49 -5.54
N TYR A 440 -2.15 17.64 -5.49
CA TYR A 440 -0.91 17.86 -6.22
C TYR A 440 -0.21 16.52 -6.58
N PRO A 441 0.37 16.38 -7.79
CA PRO A 441 1.11 15.19 -8.17
C PRO A 441 2.53 15.20 -7.59
N TYR A 442 2.88 14.13 -6.87
CA TYR A 442 4.24 13.88 -6.37
C TYR A 442 4.85 12.65 -7.03
N GLN A 443 6.17 12.62 -7.14
CA GLN A 443 6.89 11.44 -7.64
C GLN A 443 6.70 10.25 -6.70
N TYR A 444 6.66 9.05 -7.27
CA TYR A 444 6.65 7.80 -6.51
C TYR A 444 7.74 7.77 -5.44
N GLY A 445 7.39 7.30 -4.24
CA GLY A 445 8.27 7.21 -3.08
C GLY A 445 8.49 8.54 -2.35
N THR A 446 7.96 9.67 -2.83
CA THR A 446 8.08 10.96 -2.14
C THR A 446 7.40 10.88 -0.77
N VAL A 447 8.13 11.17 0.31
CA VAL A 447 7.55 11.37 1.64
C VAL A 447 7.10 12.83 1.75
N VAL A 448 5.80 13.04 1.85
CA VAL A 448 5.14 14.33 1.98
C VAL A 448 4.68 14.52 3.42
N GLU A 449 5.15 15.59 4.07
CA GLU A 449 4.69 16.02 5.38
C GLU A 449 3.63 17.12 5.22
N LEU A 450 2.41 16.85 5.66
CA LEU A 450 1.30 17.80 5.70
C LEU A 450 1.20 18.44 7.08
N THR A 451 1.20 19.77 7.12
CA THR A 451 1.05 20.57 8.34
C THR A 451 -0.28 21.32 8.31
N ALA A 452 -1.06 21.20 9.37
CA ALA A 452 -2.34 21.90 9.52
C ALA A 452 -2.18 23.11 10.45
N LEU A 453 -2.77 24.24 10.05
CA LEU A 453 -2.88 25.45 10.83
C LEU A 453 -4.35 25.80 10.97
N ALA A 454 -4.90 25.69 12.19
CA ALA A 454 -6.29 26.05 12.45
C ALA A 454 -6.50 27.57 12.37
N ASP A 455 -7.65 27.99 11.86
CA ASP A 455 -8.03 29.41 11.89
C ASP A 455 -8.47 29.82 13.30
N SER A 456 -8.56 31.13 13.54
CA SER A 456 -9.01 31.66 14.84
C SER A 456 -10.38 31.09 15.22
N GLY A 457 -10.49 30.55 16.44
CA GLY A 457 -11.73 29.92 16.95
C GLY A 457 -11.86 28.42 16.64
N PHE A 458 -10.93 27.82 15.90
CA PHE A 458 -10.88 26.38 15.63
C PHE A 458 -9.63 25.73 16.23
N LEU A 459 -9.70 24.43 16.47
CA LEU A 459 -8.60 23.56 16.88
C LEU A 459 -8.47 22.40 15.90
N LEU A 460 -7.24 21.93 15.67
CA LEU A 460 -6.99 20.68 14.94
C LEU A 460 -7.51 19.50 15.77
N TYR A 461 -8.53 18.82 15.26
CA TYR A 461 -9.12 17.64 15.90
C TYR A 461 -8.38 16.36 15.52
N GLY A 462 -7.99 16.21 14.25
CA GLY A 462 -7.21 15.06 13.82
C GLY A 462 -7.10 14.89 12.31
N TRP A 463 -6.28 13.91 11.93
CA TRP A 463 -6.04 13.50 10.56
C TRP A 463 -6.50 12.06 10.31
N THR A 464 -6.86 11.75 9.07
CA THR A 464 -7.11 10.39 8.57
C THR A 464 -6.42 10.20 7.22
N GLY A 465 -5.99 8.98 6.91
CA GLY A 465 -5.30 8.65 5.64
C GLY A 465 -3.78 8.91 5.64
N CYS A 466 -3.20 9.18 6.81
CA CYS A 466 -1.75 9.34 6.99
C CYS A 466 -1.05 8.00 7.21
N ASP A 467 0.20 7.88 6.77
CA ASP A 467 1.04 6.72 7.14
C ASP A 467 1.50 6.84 8.61
N SER A 468 1.71 8.07 9.07
CA SER A 468 1.96 8.38 10.49
C SER A 468 1.53 9.80 10.83
N ILE A 469 1.24 10.05 12.11
CA ILE A 469 0.92 11.37 12.65
C ILE A 469 1.89 11.68 13.79
N SER A 470 2.55 12.84 13.72
CA SER A 470 3.46 13.33 14.76
C SER A 470 3.35 14.85 14.88
N ASP A 471 3.24 15.38 16.10
CA ASP A 471 3.16 16.82 16.38
C ASP A 471 2.07 17.57 15.59
N GLY A 472 0.90 16.94 15.38
CA GLY A 472 -0.20 17.52 14.59
C GLY A 472 0.07 17.58 13.08
N LYS A 473 1.15 16.96 12.61
CA LYS A 473 1.49 16.79 11.19
C LYS A 473 1.19 15.37 10.72
N CYS A 474 0.88 15.25 9.45
CA CYS A 474 0.55 14.00 8.78
C CYS A 474 1.64 13.66 7.76
N SER A 475 2.32 12.53 7.94
CA SER A 475 3.33 12.04 6.99
C SER A 475 2.71 11.02 6.03
N VAL A 476 3.00 11.15 4.75
CA VAL A 476 2.50 10.29 3.67
C VAL A 476 3.60 9.99 2.67
N THR A 477 3.92 8.72 2.47
CA THR A 477 4.74 8.23 1.37
C THR A 477 3.86 8.02 0.14
N VAL A 478 4.15 8.73 -0.95
CA VAL A 478 3.36 8.68 -2.18
C VAL A 478 3.78 7.47 -3.01
N SER A 479 3.16 6.31 -2.77
CA SER A 479 3.37 5.08 -3.54
C SER A 479 2.30 4.85 -4.62
N ALA A 480 1.23 5.65 -4.59
CA ALA A 480 0.03 5.60 -5.40
C ALA A 480 -0.77 6.89 -5.15
N ASN A 481 -1.89 7.11 -5.86
CA ASN A 481 -2.78 8.22 -5.52
C ASN A 481 -3.31 8.02 -4.09
N LYS A 482 -3.08 8.98 -3.21
CA LYS A 482 -3.50 8.91 -1.79
C LYS A 482 -4.42 10.08 -1.45
N SER A 483 -5.29 9.85 -0.46
CA SER A 483 -6.21 10.85 0.05
C SER A 483 -6.07 10.97 1.57
N VAL A 484 -5.88 12.19 2.05
CA VAL A 484 -5.80 12.55 3.46
C VAL A 484 -6.97 13.47 3.80
N SER A 485 -7.56 13.32 4.98
CA SER A 485 -8.55 14.25 5.49
C SER A 485 -8.12 14.82 6.83
N VAL A 486 -8.37 16.10 7.05
CA VAL A 486 -8.12 16.79 8.32
C VAL A 486 -9.42 17.37 8.87
N THR A 487 -9.61 17.30 10.18
CA THR A 487 -10.77 17.90 10.85
C THR A 487 -10.32 19.02 11.78
N PHE A 488 -10.93 20.19 11.62
CA PHE A 488 -10.87 21.32 12.51
C PHE A 488 -12.24 21.49 13.19
N ALA A 489 -12.26 21.69 14.50
CA ALA A 489 -13.49 21.87 15.25
C ALA A 489 -13.38 23.07 16.20
N THR A 490 -14.49 23.75 16.46
CA THR A 490 -14.55 24.76 17.51
C THR A 490 -14.40 24.09 18.88
N PRO A 491 -13.70 24.69 19.85
CA PRO A 491 -13.68 24.18 21.21
C PRO A 491 -15.11 24.18 21.77
N THR A 492 -15.64 23.01 22.09
CA THR A 492 -16.95 22.90 22.73
C THR A 492 -16.87 23.56 24.11
N PRO A 493 -17.78 24.47 24.50
CA PRO A 493 -17.80 24.96 25.86
C PRO A 493 -18.02 23.78 26.80
N SER A 494 -17.08 23.58 27.72
CA SER A 494 -17.23 22.60 28.80
C SER A 494 -18.57 22.86 29.51
N PRO A 495 -19.42 21.84 29.74
CA PRO A 495 -20.70 22.06 30.39
C PRO A 495 -20.46 22.69 31.76
N THR A 496 -20.95 23.92 31.94
CA THR A 496 -20.88 24.62 33.21
C THR A 496 -21.77 23.87 34.19
N VAL A 497 -21.15 23.22 35.18
CA VAL A 497 -21.86 22.46 36.22
C VAL A 497 -22.71 23.44 37.03
N THR A 498 -24.02 23.45 36.77
CA THR A 498 -25.00 24.19 37.57
C THR A 498 -25.56 23.23 38.62
N PRO A 499 -25.36 23.44 39.93
CA PRO A 499 -25.89 22.53 40.94
C PRO A 499 -27.40 22.76 41.10
N THR A 500 -28.21 21.73 40.85
CA THR A 500 -29.63 21.66 41.26
C THR A 500 -29.97 20.20 41.58
N PRO A 501 -30.67 19.90 42.69
CA PRO A 501 -30.73 18.57 43.27
C PRO A 501 -31.75 17.68 42.54
N ILE A 502 -31.36 16.45 42.20
CA ILE A 502 -32.26 15.41 41.69
C ILE A 502 -32.02 14.10 42.47
N PRO A 503 -33.08 13.30 42.74
CA PRO A 503 -33.04 12.16 43.64
C PRO A 503 -32.31 10.96 43.03
N THR A 504 -31.76 10.18 43.94
CA THR A 504 -30.95 8.97 43.78
C THR A 504 -31.57 7.92 42.87
N ALA A 505 -30.94 7.69 41.71
CA ALA A 505 -30.85 6.35 41.14
C ALA A 505 -29.47 5.80 41.51
N THR A 506 -29.42 4.65 42.18
CA THR A 506 -28.19 3.98 42.61
C THR A 506 -27.38 3.56 41.38
N PRO A 507 -26.21 4.17 41.09
CA PRO A 507 -25.28 3.65 40.11
C PRO A 507 -24.38 2.63 40.81
N THR A 508 -24.22 1.45 40.23
CA THR A 508 -23.05 0.61 40.49
C THR A 508 -21.80 1.45 40.24
N PRO A 509 -20.84 1.55 41.19
CA PRO A 509 -19.69 2.43 41.03
C PRO A 509 -18.85 1.99 39.83
N ALA A 510 -18.62 2.92 38.90
CA ALA A 510 -17.55 2.77 37.92
C ALA A 510 -16.21 2.65 38.66
N PRO A 511 -15.32 1.72 38.29
CA PRO A 511 -14.06 1.51 39.00
C PRO A 511 -13.21 2.78 38.93
N THR A 512 -12.77 3.26 40.10
CA THR A 512 -11.89 4.43 40.23
C THR A 512 -10.56 4.12 39.53
N PRO A 513 -10.15 4.90 38.51
CA PRO A 513 -8.86 4.70 37.87
C PRO A 513 -7.72 4.93 38.87
N VAL A 514 -6.76 4.02 38.90
CA VAL A 514 -5.58 4.11 39.77
C VAL A 514 -4.46 4.79 38.98
N VAL A 515 -3.89 5.85 39.53
CA VAL A 515 -2.72 6.53 38.95
C VAL A 515 -1.47 6.03 39.66
N VAL A 516 -0.51 5.51 38.90
CA VAL A 516 0.81 5.12 39.40
C VAL A 516 1.92 5.92 38.75
N THR A 517 3.07 6.00 39.40
CA THR A 517 4.28 6.56 38.80
C THR A 517 5.17 5.44 38.29
N ASP A 518 5.66 5.56 37.06
CA ASP A 518 6.64 4.63 36.47
C ASP A 518 8.02 4.72 37.16
N ASP A 519 8.97 3.87 36.74
CA ASP A 519 10.36 3.85 37.25
C ASP A 519 11.12 5.19 37.02
N LYS A 520 10.55 6.12 36.25
CA LYS A 520 11.08 7.45 35.92
C LYS A 520 10.25 8.60 36.53
N GLY A 521 9.25 8.29 37.36
CA GLY A 521 8.39 9.28 38.04
C GLY A 521 7.22 9.84 37.22
N GLN A 522 6.89 9.26 36.06
CA GLN A 522 5.79 9.70 35.19
C GLN A 522 4.47 9.01 35.52
N PRO A 523 3.33 9.72 35.50
CA PRO A 523 2.02 9.15 35.83
C PRO A 523 1.50 8.23 34.70
N VAL A 524 1.11 7.00 35.06
CA VAL A 524 0.39 6.03 34.23
C VAL A 524 -0.96 5.79 34.89
N THR A 525 -2.05 5.99 34.14
CA THR A 525 -3.41 5.75 34.64
C THR A 525 -3.85 4.34 34.25
N ILE A 526 -4.52 3.63 35.14
CA ILE A 526 -4.95 2.26 34.90
C ILE A 526 -6.42 2.09 35.28
N SER A 527 -7.18 1.41 34.42
CA SER A 527 -8.55 1.00 34.69
C SER A 527 -8.74 -0.49 34.48
N VAL A 528 -9.63 -1.10 35.25
CA VAL A 528 -10.07 -2.49 35.09
C VAL A 528 -11.56 -2.47 34.76
N ALA A 529 -11.99 -3.25 33.76
CA ALA A 529 -13.38 -3.19 33.26
C ALA A 529 -14.34 -4.19 33.94
N THR A 530 -13.84 -5.08 34.81
CA THR A 530 -14.61 -6.16 35.46
C THR A 530 -14.73 -5.95 36.97
N THR A 531 -15.31 -6.91 37.71
CA THR A 531 -15.39 -6.90 39.19
C THR A 531 -14.03 -7.05 39.89
N ALA A 532 -12.95 -7.22 39.14
CA ALA A 532 -11.60 -7.34 39.70
C ALA A 532 -11.10 -5.99 40.24
N THR A 533 -10.30 -6.05 41.31
CA THR A 533 -9.74 -4.89 41.99
C THR A 533 -8.23 -4.87 41.89
N ILE A 534 -7.65 -3.73 41.54
CA ILE A 534 -6.19 -3.52 41.63
C ILE A 534 -5.84 -3.39 43.12
N SER A 535 -5.23 -4.43 43.70
CA SER A 535 -4.86 -4.47 45.12
C SER A 535 -3.48 -3.92 45.40
N SER A 536 -2.57 -4.03 44.43
CA SER A 536 -1.25 -3.42 44.49
C SER A 536 -0.74 -3.11 43.10
N ILE A 537 0.10 -2.09 43.01
CA ILE A 537 0.85 -1.77 41.80
C ILE A 537 2.10 -0.98 42.15
N SER A 538 3.22 -1.40 41.59
CA SER A 538 4.51 -0.77 41.82
C SER A 538 5.38 -0.83 40.56
N ALA A 539 6.22 0.18 40.40
CA ALA A 539 7.35 0.10 39.52
C ALA A 539 8.38 -0.87 40.15
N THR A 540 8.90 -1.82 39.38
CA THR A 540 9.69 -2.94 39.89
C THR A 540 11.08 -2.90 39.26
N THR A 541 12.14 -3.05 40.07
CA THR A 541 13.46 -3.38 39.52
C THR A 541 13.42 -4.81 39.00
N THR A 542 13.74 -5.00 37.71
CA THR A 542 13.64 -6.26 36.96
C THR A 542 13.73 -7.54 37.82
N PRO A 543 12.77 -8.47 37.72
CA PRO A 543 12.78 -9.73 38.49
C PRO A 543 13.99 -10.63 38.21
N ASP A 544 14.71 -10.41 37.10
CA ASP A 544 15.99 -11.07 36.82
C ASP A 544 17.18 -10.15 37.17
N THR A 545 18.22 -10.77 37.73
CA THR A 545 19.53 -10.12 37.92
C THR A 545 20.27 -9.88 36.60
N ASN A 546 19.70 -10.33 35.47
CA ASN A 546 20.33 -10.34 34.15
C ASN A 546 19.67 -9.38 33.14
N GLY A 547 18.63 -8.63 33.54
CA GLY A 547 17.84 -7.75 32.66
C GLY A 547 16.99 -8.54 31.65
N LEU A 548 15.96 -7.87 31.10
CA LEU A 548 15.21 -8.34 29.93
C LEU A 548 16.21 -8.63 28.78
N ASN A 549 16.69 -9.87 28.69
CA ASN A 549 17.73 -10.27 27.76
C ASN A 549 17.06 -10.56 26.41
N LEU A 550 16.68 -9.48 25.71
CA LEU A 550 16.17 -9.56 24.36
C LEU A 550 17.27 -10.19 23.50
N SER A 551 17.00 -11.38 22.94
CA SER A 551 17.94 -12.12 22.10
C SER A 551 18.61 -11.20 21.05
N ILE A 552 19.87 -11.47 20.72
CA ILE A 552 20.65 -10.67 19.74
C ILE A 552 19.82 -10.52 18.45
N GLY A 553 19.42 -9.29 18.14
CA GLY A 553 18.47 -8.95 17.07
C GLY A 553 17.17 -8.26 17.54
N ASN A 554 16.89 -8.24 18.85
CA ASN A 554 15.68 -7.64 19.44
C ASN A 554 15.98 -6.44 20.36
N SER A 555 16.87 -5.52 20.00
CA SER A 555 17.12 -4.34 20.86
C SER A 555 15.89 -3.44 21.01
N GLY A 556 15.43 -3.24 22.24
CA GLY A 556 14.28 -2.39 22.58
C GLY A 556 14.57 -1.56 23.84
N LYS A 557 14.02 -0.35 23.92
CA LYS A 557 14.00 0.48 25.14
C LYS A 557 12.78 0.11 25.98
N LEU A 558 12.93 0.18 27.30
CA LEU A 558 11.82 0.17 28.24
C LEU A 558 11.48 1.62 28.61
N PRO A 559 10.59 2.30 27.85
CA PRO A 559 10.24 3.69 28.11
C PRO A 559 9.67 3.90 29.51
N LEU A 560 8.96 2.91 30.06
CA LEU A 560 8.30 2.96 31.38
C LEU A 560 8.92 2.02 32.42
N GLY A 561 10.03 1.34 32.09
CA GLY A 561 10.57 0.28 32.94
C GLY A 561 9.65 -0.94 33.01
N THR A 562 9.61 -1.62 34.16
CA THR A 562 8.71 -2.76 34.40
C THR A 562 7.71 -2.44 35.50
N ILE A 563 6.44 -2.79 35.26
CA ILE A 563 5.35 -2.51 36.20
C ILE A 563 4.85 -3.84 36.72
N THR A 564 4.79 -4.02 38.03
CA THR A 564 4.12 -5.17 38.65
C THR A 564 2.77 -4.74 39.19
N PHE A 565 1.73 -5.50 38.89
CA PHE A 565 0.40 -5.28 39.44
C PHE A 565 -0.16 -6.56 40.07
N THR A 566 -1.06 -6.41 41.03
CA THR A 566 -1.85 -7.50 41.60
C THR A 566 -3.33 -7.21 41.45
N LEU A 567 -4.02 -8.06 40.69
CA LEU A 567 -5.48 -8.10 40.64
C LEU A 567 -5.98 -9.09 41.67
N THR A 568 -6.99 -8.71 42.44
CA THR A 568 -7.75 -9.61 43.31
C THR A 568 -9.23 -9.57 42.92
N ASN A 569 -10.02 -10.53 43.40
CA ASN A 569 -11.43 -10.68 43.03
C ASN A 569 -11.63 -10.95 41.52
N VAL A 570 -10.64 -11.57 40.88
CA VAL A 570 -10.75 -12.01 39.48
C VAL A 570 -11.70 -13.20 39.43
N GLN A 571 -12.67 -13.18 38.52
CA GLN A 571 -13.57 -14.31 38.34
C GLN A 571 -12.84 -15.44 37.59
N PRO A 572 -12.85 -16.68 38.11
CA PRO A 572 -12.28 -17.84 37.41
C PRO A 572 -12.84 -17.99 36.01
N ASN A 573 -11.98 -18.24 35.02
CA ASN A 573 -12.35 -18.46 33.62
C ASN A 573 -13.16 -17.30 33.00
N VAL A 574 -12.89 -16.06 33.38
CA VAL A 574 -13.45 -14.85 32.74
C VAL A 574 -12.31 -13.98 32.24
N ASP A 575 -12.46 -13.50 31.00
CA ASP A 575 -11.54 -12.50 30.43
C ASP A 575 -11.62 -11.18 31.23
N THR A 576 -10.55 -10.87 31.93
CA THR A 576 -10.39 -9.67 32.74
C THR A 576 -9.53 -8.67 32.00
N GLN A 577 -10.17 -7.56 31.62
CA GLN A 577 -9.52 -6.50 30.87
C GLN A 577 -8.88 -5.47 31.82
N ILE A 578 -7.58 -5.26 31.66
CA ILE A 578 -6.83 -4.17 32.28
C ILE A 578 -6.32 -3.23 31.19
N THR A 579 -6.56 -1.92 31.35
CA THR A 579 -6.18 -0.89 30.39
C THR A 579 -5.17 0.06 31.03
N PHE A 580 -4.01 0.18 30.41
CA PHE A 580 -2.96 1.13 30.76
C PHE A 580 -3.04 2.33 29.82
N TYR A 581 -3.30 3.51 30.37
CA TYR A 581 -3.28 4.77 29.64
C TYR A 581 -1.88 5.36 29.72
N LEU A 582 -1.21 5.40 28.57
CA LEU A 582 0.19 5.82 28.50
C LEU A 582 0.28 7.35 28.29
N PRO A 583 1.35 8.00 28.78
CA PRO A 583 1.68 9.36 28.38
C PRO A 583 1.89 9.45 26.86
N GLN A 584 1.48 10.57 26.24
CA GLN A 584 1.62 10.75 24.79
C GLN A 584 3.07 10.69 24.29
N THR A 585 4.04 10.96 25.16
CA THR A 585 5.49 10.93 24.86
C THR A 585 6.09 9.52 24.86
N VAL A 586 5.30 8.50 25.21
CA VAL A 586 5.77 7.12 25.36
C VAL A 586 5.36 6.30 24.13
N THR A 587 6.37 5.77 23.44
CA THR A 587 6.16 4.86 22.31
C THR A 587 6.34 3.42 22.78
N VAL A 588 5.33 2.59 22.54
CA VAL A 588 5.37 1.14 22.77
C VAL A 588 5.01 0.44 21.46
N ASN A 589 5.74 -0.62 21.16
CA ASN A 589 5.58 -1.47 19.97
C ASN A 589 5.25 -2.91 20.33
N ARG A 590 5.69 -3.38 21.51
CA ARG A 590 5.51 -4.76 21.98
C ARG A 590 5.20 -4.81 23.47
N VAL A 591 4.50 -5.86 23.89
CA VAL A 591 4.11 -6.10 25.29
C VAL A 591 4.69 -7.43 25.73
N PHE A 592 5.38 -7.46 26.86
CA PHE A 592 5.96 -8.68 27.42
C PHE A 592 5.43 -8.92 28.84
N LYS A 593 5.24 -10.19 29.19
CA LYS A 593 4.90 -10.64 30.55
C LYS A 593 6.07 -11.46 31.11
N TYR A 594 6.22 -11.44 32.43
CA TYR A 594 7.17 -12.28 33.14
C TYR A 594 6.43 -13.32 33.98
N GLY A 595 6.68 -14.60 33.73
CA GLY A 595 6.06 -15.68 34.48
C GLY A 595 6.27 -17.04 33.81
N PRO A 596 5.74 -18.11 34.40
CA PRO A 596 5.66 -19.41 33.73
C PRO A 596 4.69 -19.36 32.54
N THR A 597 4.80 -20.32 31.65
CA THR A 597 3.84 -20.58 30.57
C THR A 597 3.41 -22.05 30.62
N PRO A 598 2.28 -22.44 30.00
CA PRO A 598 1.85 -23.84 29.97
C PRO A 598 2.91 -24.82 29.44
N THR A 599 3.83 -24.32 28.60
CA THR A 599 4.92 -25.10 27.99
C THR A 599 6.28 -24.91 28.68
N ASN A 600 6.41 -23.99 29.63
CA ASN A 600 7.65 -23.73 30.36
C ASN A 600 7.34 -23.26 31.79
N ALA A 601 7.54 -24.15 32.76
CA ALA A 601 7.31 -23.86 34.18
C ALA A 601 8.35 -22.91 34.81
N THR A 602 9.47 -22.63 34.13
CA THR A 602 10.47 -21.67 34.61
C THR A 602 10.04 -20.26 34.22
N SER A 603 9.93 -19.37 35.21
CA SER A 603 9.57 -17.97 34.96
C SER A 603 10.58 -17.29 34.05
N SER A 604 10.07 -16.69 32.97
CA SER A 604 10.88 -15.97 31.99
C SER A 604 10.05 -14.88 31.31
N TRP A 605 10.71 -13.95 30.63
CA TRP A 605 10.04 -12.97 29.80
C TRP A 605 9.59 -13.58 28.48
N TYR A 606 8.36 -13.34 28.08
CA TYR A 606 7.81 -13.76 26.78
C TYR A 606 6.91 -12.68 26.18
N ASN A 607 6.82 -12.67 24.85
CA ASN A 607 5.96 -11.75 24.12
C ASN A 607 4.49 -12.10 24.39
N PHE A 608 3.70 -11.12 24.84
CA PHE A 608 2.33 -11.34 25.29
C PHE A 608 1.32 -11.14 24.16
N THR A 609 1.48 -11.93 23.08
CA THR A 609 0.64 -11.86 21.86
C THR A 609 -0.16 -13.15 21.63
N CYS A 610 -0.48 -13.90 22.69
CA CYS A 610 -1.16 -15.18 22.54
C CYS A 610 -2.57 -15.06 21.92
N ASN A 611 -2.97 -16.09 21.16
CA ASN A 611 -4.32 -16.27 20.59
C ASN A 611 -5.25 -17.06 21.54
N SER A 612 -4.99 -17.04 22.85
CA SER A 612 -5.64 -17.92 23.83
C SER A 612 -6.39 -17.16 24.92
N SER A 613 -6.81 -15.91 24.70
CA SER A 613 -7.81 -15.30 25.57
C SER A 613 -9.15 -16.00 25.35
N LEU A 614 -9.96 -16.13 26.41
CA LEU A 614 -11.31 -16.71 26.31
C LEU A 614 -12.23 -15.94 25.35
N SER A 615 -11.87 -14.68 25.02
CA SER A 615 -12.60 -13.79 24.11
C SER A 615 -12.09 -13.83 22.66
N ASN A 616 -11.16 -14.72 22.31
CA ASN A 616 -10.54 -14.84 20.99
C ASN A 616 -9.85 -13.55 20.50
N LYS A 617 -9.42 -12.72 21.46
CA LYS A 617 -8.65 -11.48 21.26
C LYS A 617 -7.17 -11.70 21.58
N PRO A 618 -6.25 -10.87 21.04
CA PRO A 618 -4.86 -10.87 21.47
C PRO A 618 -4.74 -10.63 22.98
N CYS A 619 -3.87 -11.39 23.65
CA CYS A 619 -3.64 -11.22 25.09
C CYS A 619 -3.12 -9.82 25.49
N GLY A 620 -2.33 -9.17 24.62
CA GLY A 620 -1.87 -7.79 24.78
C GLY A 620 -2.08 -6.99 23.49
N GLU A 621 -2.86 -5.91 23.57
CA GLU A 621 -3.17 -5.02 22.46
C GLU A 621 -2.61 -3.62 22.71
N ILE A 622 -2.07 -2.99 21.66
CA ILE A 622 -1.64 -1.59 21.70
C ILE A 622 -2.62 -0.80 20.82
N ASN A 623 -3.45 0.01 21.45
CA ASN A 623 -4.54 0.74 20.80
C ASN A 623 -4.42 2.25 21.01
N VAL A 624 -5.29 3.00 20.34
CA VAL A 624 -5.49 4.43 20.60
C VAL A 624 -6.96 4.65 20.92
N LEU A 625 -7.25 5.09 22.14
CA LEU A 625 -8.61 5.45 22.58
C LEU A 625 -8.66 6.96 22.79
N GLN A 626 -9.57 7.64 22.09
CA GLN A 626 -9.77 9.10 22.19
C GLN A 626 -8.47 9.92 22.02
N GLY A 627 -7.56 9.46 21.17
CA GLY A 627 -6.27 10.12 20.91
C GLY A 627 -5.19 9.85 21.97
N GLN A 628 -5.47 9.05 23.00
CA GLN A 628 -4.48 8.57 23.96
C GLN A 628 -4.04 7.15 23.62
N LYS A 629 -2.73 6.89 23.59
CA LYS A 629 -2.20 5.53 23.42
C LYS A 629 -2.51 4.72 24.68
N VAL A 630 -3.11 3.55 24.48
CA VAL A 630 -3.44 2.61 25.55
C VAL A 630 -2.87 1.24 25.27
N VAL A 631 -2.52 0.51 26.33
CA VAL A 631 -2.23 -0.92 26.26
C VAL A 631 -3.34 -1.66 26.99
N ILE A 632 -3.98 -2.61 26.31
CA ILE A 632 -5.05 -3.42 26.86
C ILE A 632 -4.50 -4.83 27.05
N LEU A 633 -4.58 -5.36 28.26
CA LEU A 633 -4.29 -6.77 28.51
C LEU A 633 -5.60 -7.52 28.79
N HIS A 634 -5.72 -8.69 28.17
CA HIS A 634 -6.77 -9.67 28.35
C HIS A 634 -6.22 -10.82 29.18
N LEU A 635 -6.62 -10.89 30.45
CA LEU A 635 -6.06 -11.81 31.45
C LEU A 635 -7.11 -12.79 31.95
N THR A 636 -6.70 -14.00 32.28
CA THR A 636 -7.57 -15.01 32.90
C THR A 636 -6.80 -15.68 34.04
N ASP A 637 -7.42 -15.74 35.21
CA ASP A 637 -6.88 -16.39 36.42
C ASP A 637 -6.62 -17.87 36.13
N GLY A 638 -5.38 -18.32 36.35
CA GLY A 638 -4.90 -19.66 36.00
C GLY A 638 -4.45 -19.86 34.54
N ALA A 639 -4.38 -18.81 33.72
CA ALA A 639 -3.94 -18.89 32.32
C ALA A 639 -2.59 -18.18 32.07
N ILE A 640 -2.11 -18.20 30.83
CA ILE A 640 -0.89 -17.47 30.45
C ILE A 640 -1.03 -15.97 30.77
N GLY A 641 0.01 -15.39 31.36
CA GLY A 641 -0.08 -14.06 31.95
C GLY A 641 -0.76 -14.07 33.33
N ASP A 642 -0.49 -15.11 34.09
CA ASP A 642 -0.66 -15.25 35.53
C ASP A 642 0.60 -15.94 36.08
N ASN A 643 1.14 -15.49 37.22
CA ASN A 643 2.48 -15.87 37.67
C ASN A 643 2.59 -17.29 38.23
N ASP A 644 1.47 -17.93 38.55
CA ASP A 644 1.45 -19.30 39.08
C ASP A 644 0.62 -20.28 38.24
N LEU A 645 -0.13 -19.78 37.25
CA LEU A 645 -1.06 -20.56 36.41
C LEU A 645 -2.09 -21.35 37.23
N THR A 646 -2.41 -20.90 38.45
CA THR A 646 -3.42 -21.50 39.32
C THR A 646 -4.65 -20.62 39.41
N VAL A 647 -5.83 -21.23 39.38
CA VAL A 647 -7.10 -20.51 39.54
C VAL A 647 -7.30 -20.21 41.03
N ASN A 648 -6.99 -19.00 41.48
CA ASN A 648 -7.05 -18.63 42.89
C ASN A 648 -7.73 -17.25 43.14
N GLY A 649 -8.25 -16.62 42.09
CA GLY A 649 -8.90 -15.31 42.12
C GLY A 649 -7.92 -14.13 42.20
N THR A 650 -6.63 -14.38 42.04
CA THR A 650 -5.54 -13.41 42.12
C THR A 650 -4.60 -13.56 40.94
N ILE A 651 -4.33 -12.45 40.24
CA ILE A 651 -3.32 -12.41 39.18
C ILE A 651 -2.22 -11.45 39.64
N VAL A 652 -0.98 -11.92 39.75
CA VAL A 652 0.19 -11.07 40.04
C VAL A 652 1.11 -11.12 38.83
N ASP A 653 1.47 -9.99 38.23
CA ASP A 653 2.42 -10.04 37.12
C ASP A 653 3.25 -8.77 36.91
N PRO A 654 4.56 -8.93 36.64
CA PRO A 654 5.35 -7.94 35.95
C PRO A 654 4.99 -7.88 34.45
N VAL A 655 4.75 -6.67 33.95
CA VAL A 655 4.59 -6.35 32.53
C VAL A 655 5.70 -5.39 32.09
N ALA A 656 6.21 -5.60 30.88
CA ALA A 656 7.18 -4.74 30.22
C ALA A 656 6.60 -4.23 28.91
N PHE A 657 6.66 -2.92 28.72
CA PHE A 657 6.30 -2.27 27.46
C PHE A 657 7.57 -1.90 26.72
N VAL A 658 7.76 -2.47 25.53
CA VAL A 658 9.01 -2.33 24.77
C VAL A 658 8.79 -1.38 23.60
N GLN A 659 9.65 -0.36 23.53
CA GLN A 659 9.84 0.48 22.36
C GLN A 659 10.94 -0.11 21.50
N ASP A 660 10.71 -0.33 20.22
CA ASP A 660 11.77 -0.80 19.34
C ASP A 660 12.80 0.30 19.09
N VAL A 661 14.08 -0.03 19.19
CA VAL A 661 15.15 0.90 18.84
C VAL A 661 15.50 0.66 17.38
N ALA A 662 15.39 1.69 16.55
CA ALA A 662 15.92 1.64 15.20
C ALA A 662 17.38 1.18 15.26
N THR A 663 17.73 0.15 14.48
CA THR A 663 19.12 -0.27 14.35
C THR A 663 19.93 0.95 13.93
N VAL A 664 20.94 1.31 14.74
CA VAL A 664 21.88 2.36 14.33
C VAL A 664 22.55 1.85 13.07
N PRO A 665 22.43 2.52 11.91
CA PRO A 665 23.12 2.07 10.72
C PRO A 665 24.62 2.15 11.02
N THR A 666 25.28 1.00 11.13
CA THR A 666 26.73 0.95 11.11
C THR A 666 27.17 1.54 9.78
N LEU A 667 28.00 2.59 9.80
CA LEU A 667 28.58 3.12 8.58
C LEU A 667 29.24 1.95 7.84
N ASN A 668 28.78 1.64 6.63
CA ASN A 668 29.48 0.73 5.75
C ASN A 668 30.85 1.31 5.39
N GLU A 669 31.77 0.50 4.87
CA GLU A 669 33.13 0.96 4.52
C GLU A 669 33.12 2.23 3.65
N TYR A 670 32.14 2.36 2.76
CA TYR A 670 31.93 3.55 1.94
C TYR A 670 31.60 4.80 2.76
N GLY A 671 30.75 4.68 3.79
CA GLY A 671 30.46 5.77 4.72
C GLY A 671 31.70 6.24 5.48
N VAL A 672 32.57 5.30 5.88
CA VAL A 672 33.84 5.64 6.56
C VAL A 672 34.79 6.34 5.60
N ILE A 673 34.86 5.89 4.34
CA ILE A 673 35.69 6.49 3.29
C ILE A 673 35.21 7.92 2.96
N VAL A 674 33.90 8.15 2.87
CA VAL A 674 33.34 9.49 2.64
C VAL A 674 33.62 10.42 3.81
N LEU A 675 33.51 9.95 5.06
CA LEU A 675 33.81 10.73 6.26
C LEU A 675 35.30 11.10 6.34
N MET A 676 36.19 10.15 6.01
CA MET A 676 37.64 10.39 5.88
C MET A 676 37.95 11.41 4.77
N GLY A 677 37.27 11.32 3.63
CA GLY A 677 37.40 12.26 2.52
C GLY A 677 36.97 13.68 2.89
N LEU A 678 35.86 13.82 3.61
CA LEU A 678 35.37 15.11 4.13
C LEU A 678 36.33 15.72 5.17
N LEU A 679 36.90 14.91 6.06
CA LEU A 679 37.91 15.36 7.03
C LEU A 679 39.20 15.82 6.34
N CYS A 680 39.65 15.11 5.29
CA CYS A 680 40.76 15.53 4.45
C CYS A 680 40.49 16.86 3.73
N LEU A 681 39.29 17.06 3.19
CA LEU A 681 38.90 18.32 2.55
C LEU A 681 38.88 19.51 3.53
N VAL A 682 38.46 19.29 4.78
CA VAL A 682 38.50 20.32 5.84
C VAL A 682 39.94 20.66 6.22
N MET A 683 40.84 19.68 6.29
CA MET A 683 42.28 19.94 6.51
C MET A 683 42.92 20.71 5.34
N VAL A 684 42.60 20.35 4.09
CA VAL A 684 43.11 21.06 2.90
C VAL A 684 42.60 22.51 2.85
N LYS A 685 41.37 22.75 3.31
CA LYS A 685 40.81 24.11 3.41
C LYS A 685 41.50 24.95 4.48
N ARG A 686 41.92 24.35 5.61
CA ARG A 686 42.74 25.03 6.64
C ARG A 686 44.16 25.31 6.16
N LEU A 687 44.78 24.41 5.40
CA LEU A 687 46.13 24.60 4.84
C LEU A 687 46.19 25.67 3.75
N ARG A 688 45.13 25.83 2.94
CA ARG A 688 45.03 26.90 1.93
C ARG A 688 44.71 28.28 2.50
N GLY A 689 44.22 28.36 3.74
CA GLY A 689 43.98 29.63 4.45
C GLY A 689 45.24 30.27 5.04
N GLY A 690 46.32 29.49 5.22
CA GLY A 690 47.57 29.94 5.86
C GLY A 690 48.64 30.51 4.93
N GLN A 691 48.37 30.65 3.62
CA GLN A 691 49.30 31.19 2.62
C GLN A 691 48.90 32.57 2.09
N ARG A 692 48.02 33.28 2.81
CA ARG A 692 47.74 34.71 2.62
C ARG A 692 47.88 35.44 3.96
N GLN A 693 49.11 35.51 4.47
CA GLN A 693 49.60 36.58 5.33
C GLN A 693 51.03 36.90 4.95
#